data_AF-A0A3R7GRS4-F1
#
_entry.id   AF-A0A3R7GRS4-F1
#
_cell.length_a   1.000
_cell.length_b   1.000
_cell.length_c   1.000
_cell.angle_alpha   90.00
_cell.angle_beta   90.00
_cell.angle_gamma   90.00
#
_symmetry.space_group_name_H-M   'P 1'
#
loop_
_entity.id
_entity.type
_entity.pdbx_description
1 polymer ?
#
loop_
_entity_poly.entity_id
_entity_poly.type
_entity_poly.pdbx_seq_one_letter_code
_entity_poly.pdbx_strand_id
1 'polypeptide(L)'
;MNATAPALIPPFRFSTVQQGLYRGSYPTLKNFRFLRRLGLKTVVSVIPEPPTSDLADFCGNEKITLHHFYAEKFTSDNVTVSPATAAQILEIVVQQCNLPLYIHCLDGANVTGIVVMVLRKLQNWTKLATVSEFCRFTRDHGVEKDESEYLAVFSEEIVVTADAPQWLWNGVRVTKHPTMIVHQPDLELAAANSLDAAGNPNNGAPNLKWETEVEKTEAILRQFEEASRNRIGDAVEGSEEVETIIEEALQDLPLTRSLEALDLAGTLFWSGGAFESREELHLPIDMASTMPHNDADANSNAATNGEEHLTKTEAAAAATATSAMFVFTADKAGMKDVDKQHVQEVVHKMSKDSNFYQKSLRDNEKVEQRVAAMREKLATLTPTQQLRLQQEVDARVVQLEASRDLSHTVVVVDMDMFYAAVEMRDNPKLRDIPLAVGGLNMISTTNYAARKHGVRAAMPGFIGKELCPELHFVPVDMPKYQRVAAEIRAVFAEYDPGFEAFSVDEACLDLTEFVAKNWHQYAADAGLSMEDESKDSGEEEDSGLVETLTTARREAIASAIVREIRQKIFDCTQLTASAGIAVNVMLAKICSDMNKPNGQYTLSFTRESVLEFIRDLPVRKICGVGKVTEKVLNEALDIHTGGDLFAQREKIFHIFTEKTAVWLLQTSLAARERRERTERKSFSRERTFRSLNNPQQLKTKCKEICVMLAKDLEKADKAAKNVAFVYKNTDFARASRSVSLASAVFTADDLYANAVELLRRELPLTLRLMGVRASSLTARNDS
;
A
#
# COMPACT_ATOMS: atom_id res chain seq x y z
N MET A 1 -12.67 53.00 6.94
CA MET A 1 -12.78 51.53 6.80
C MET A 1 -11.77 51.09 5.75
N ASN A 2 -10.58 50.67 6.15
CA ASN A 2 -9.59 50.10 5.23
C ASN A 2 -9.95 48.63 5.03
N ALA A 3 -10.72 48.33 3.99
CA ALA A 3 -10.97 46.95 3.58
C ALA A 3 -9.63 46.32 3.21
N THR A 4 -9.12 45.42 4.06
CA THR A 4 -7.95 44.60 3.76
C THR A 4 -8.24 43.82 2.48
N ALA A 5 -7.41 44.02 1.45
CA ALA A 5 -7.53 43.29 0.21
C ALA A 5 -7.56 41.77 0.48
N PRO A 6 -8.41 40.97 -0.20
CA PRO A 6 -8.50 39.53 0.03
C PRO A 6 -7.12 38.84 -0.05
N ALA A 7 -6.93 37.71 0.64
CA ALA A 7 -5.67 36.97 0.55
C ALA A 7 -5.40 36.45 -0.87
N LEU A 8 -4.14 36.46 -1.31
CA LEU A 8 -3.71 35.82 -2.55
C LEU A 8 -3.31 34.39 -2.23
N ILE A 9 -4.13 33.44 -2.65
CA ILE A 9 -3.94 32.02 -2.31
C ILE A 9 -3.45 31.28 -3.55
N PRO A 10 -2.19 30.86 -3.62
CA PRO A 10 -1.73 30.03 -4.73
C PRO A 10 -2.42 28.67 -4.74
N PRO A 11 -2.51 28.00 -5.92
CA PRO A 11 -2.89 26.60 -5.99
C PRO A 11 -2.03 25.71 -5.07
N PHE A 12 -2.53 24.54 -4.68
CA PHE A 12 -1.75 23.63 -3.85
C PHE A 12 -0.51 23.16 -4.60
N ARG A 13 0.62 22.97 -3.89
CA ARG A 13 1.94 22.64 -4.47
C ARG A 13 2.38 23.57 -5.60
N PHE A 14 1.97 24.83 -5.52
CA PHE A 14 2.43 25.86 -6.44
C PHE A 14 3.94 26.07 -6.29
N SER A 15 4.65 26.09 -7.42
CA SER A 15 6.07 26.45 -7.48
C SER A 15 6.42 26.99 -8.85
N THR A 16 7.41 27.85 -8.91
CA THR A 16 8.11 28.20 -10.16
C THR A 16 9.00 27.03 -10.57
N VAL A 17 8.90 26.60 -11.83
CA VAL A 17 9.76 25.56 -12.42
C VAL A 17 10.91 26.21 -13.18
N GLN A 18 10.59 27.23 -13.99
CA GLN A 18 11.52 28.09 -14.72
C GLN A 18 10.95 29.51 -14.80
N GLN A 19 11.73 30.47 -15.30
CA GLN A 19 11.22 31.83 -15.50
C GLN A 19 10.00 31.83 -16.44
N GLY A 20 8.85 32.24 -15.89
CA GLY A 20 7.57 32.23 -16.60
C GLY A 20 6.89 30.87 -16.70
N LEU A 21 7.43 29.79 -16.12
CA LEU A 21 6.82 28.47 -16.08
C LEU A 21 6.48 28.08 -14.65
N TYR A 22 5.21 27.84 -14.37
CA TYR A 22 4.68 27.55 -13.04
C TYR A 22 3.97 26.20 -13.01
N ARG A 23 4.06 25.49 -11.87
CA ARG A 23 3.35 24.22 -11.63
C ARG A 23 2.36 24.33 -10.47
N GLY A 24 1.39 23.42 -10.38
CA GLY A 24 0.60 23.22 -9.16
C GLY A 24 -0.60 22.28 -9.31
N SER A 25 -1.54 22.35 -8.38
CA SER A 25 -2.81 21.59 -8.39
C SER A 25 -3.90 22.24 -9.21
N TYR A 26 -5.01 21.54 -9.41
CA TYR A 26 -6.17 22.08 -10.11
C TYR A 26 -6.64 23.36 -9.41
N PRO A 27 -6.74 24.49 -10.13
CA PRO A 27 -7.07 25.75 -9.53
C PRO A 27 -8.58 25.82 -9.23
N THR A 28 -8.91 26.43 -8.10
CA THR A 28 -10.30 26.68 -7.67
C THR A 28 -10.56 28.19 -7.65
N LEU A 29 -11.81 28.62 -7.46
CA LEU A 29 -12.20 30.05 -7.45
C LEU A 29 -11.31 30.93 -6.55
N LYS A 30 -10.86 30.41 -5.40
CA LYS A 30 -9.95 31.11 -4.47
C LYS A 30 -8.55 31.39 -5.05
N ASN A 31 -8.12 30.62 -6.06
CA ASN A 31 -6.80 30.71 -6.68
C ASN A 31 -6.75 31.70 -7.84
N PHE A 32 -7.87 31.99 -8.49
CA PHE A 32 -7.91 32.78 -9.73
C PHE A 32 -7.35 34.19 -9.56
N ARG A 33 -7.55 34.81 -8.39
CA ARG A 33 -6.95 36.13 -8.12
C ARG A 33 -5.42 36.09 -8.05
N PHE A 34 -4.85 35.00 -7.54
CA PHE A 34 -3.40 34.79 -7.55
C PHE A 34 -2.91 34.53 -8.97
N LEU A 35 -3.56 33.62 -9.71
CA LEU A 35 -3.19 33.28 -11.09
C LEU A 35 -3.28 34.47 -12.04
N ARG A 36 -4.30 35.34 -11.90
CA ARG A 36 -4.43 36.59 -12.65
C ARG A 36 -3.18 37.47 -12.53
N ARG A 37 -2.54 37.50 -11.37
CA ARG A 37 -1.32 38.31 -11.15
C ARG A 37 -0.08 37.75 -11.83
N LEU A 38 -0.08 36.47 -12.19
CA LEU A 38 1.01 35.88 -12.95
C LEU A 38 1.00 36.30 -14.42
N GLY A 39 -0.09 36.92 -14.90
CA GLY A 39 -0.23 37.35 -16.30
C GLY A 39 -0.06 36.18 -17.27
N LEU A 40 -0.68 35.04 -16.94
CA LEU A 40 -0.54 33.83 -17.74
C LEU A 40 -1.04 34.06 -19.16
N LYS A 41 -0.36 33.47 -20.14
CA LYS A 41 -0.85 33.34 -21.52
C LYS A 41 -1.43 31.96 -21.77
N THR A 42 -0.92 30.95 -21.08
CA THR A 42 -1.26 29.55 -21.33
C THR A 42 -1.48 28.80 -20.04
N VAL A 43 -2.52 27.95 -20.00
CA VAL A 43 -2.75 26.97 -18.93
C VAL A 43 -2.79 25.58 -19.56
N VAL A 44 -2.02 24.65 -18.99
CA VAL A 44 -1.99 23.24 -19.40
C VAL A 44 -2.60 22.41 -18.27
N SER A 45 -3.77 21.85 -18.52
CA SER A 45 -4.53 21.02 -17.59
C SER A 45 -4.38 19.54 -17.96
N VAL A 46 -3.74 18.76 -17.08
CA VAL A 46 -3.47 17.34 -17.29
C VAL A 46 -4.29 16.50 -16.31
N ILE A 47 -5.52 16.16 -16.69
CA ILE A 47 -6.55 15.58 -15.80
C ILE A 47 -7.49 14.64 -16.57
N PRO A 48 -8.17 13.69 -15.89
CA PRO A 48 -9.01 12.67 -16.56
C PRO A 48 -10.30 13.21 -17.16
N GLU A 49 -10.82 14.31 -16.64
CA GLU A 49 -12.06 14.94 -17.11
C GLU A 49 -11.76 16.34 -17.66
N PRO A 50 -12.52 16.86 -18.63
CA PRO A 50 -12.34 18.23 -19.10
C PRO A 50 -12.42 19.27 -17.96
N PRO A 51 -11.69 20.39 -18.07
CA PRO A 51 -11.79 21.49 -17.10
C PRO A 51 -13.23 21.95 -16.88
N THR A 52 -13.55 22.26 -15.62
CA THR A 52 -14.83 22.88 -15.23
C THR A 52 -15.07 24.22 -15.92
N SER A 53 -16.34 24.62 -16.02
CA SER A 53 -16.74 25.93 -16.56
C SER A 53 -16.03 27.08 -15.85
N ASP A 54 -15.84 27.00 -14.53
CA ASP A 54 -15.15 28.05 -13.77
C ASP A 54 -13.73 28.32 -14.28
N LEU A 55 -12.96 27.27 -14.58
CA LEU A 55 -11.60 27.41 -15.13
C LEU A 55 -11.64 27.87 -16.59
N ALA A 56 -12.57 27.33 -17.38
CA ALA A 56 -12.75 27.74 -18.77
C ALA A 56 -13.12 29.23 -18.90
N ASP A 57 -14.05 29.69 -18.07
CA ASP A 57 -14.51 31.08 -18.01
C ASP A 57 -13.41 32.01 -17.50
N PHE A 58 -12.65 31.59 -16.48
CA PHE A 58 -11.47 32.33 -16.03
C PHE A 58 -10.46 32.49 -17.16
N CYS A 59 -10.11 31.40 -17.86
CA CYS A 59 -9.18 31.46 -18.99
C CYS A 59 -9.72 32.34 -20.13
N GLY A 60 -10.99 32.21 -20.48
CA GLY A 60 -11.62 33.03 -21.52
C GLY A 60 -11.60 34.53 -21.19
N ASN A 61 -11.94 34.89 -19.95
CA ASN A 61 -11.96 36.29 -19.50
C ASN A 61 -10.56 36.92 -19.46
N GLU A 62 -9.55 36.15 -19.05
CA GLU A 62 -8.16 36.62 -18.98
C GLU A 62 -7.41 36.44 -20.31
N LYS A 63 -8.06 35.94 -21.36
CA LYS A 63 -7.47 35.63 -22.68
C LYS A 63 -6.30 34.64 -22.59
N ILE A 64 -6.44 33.65 -21.72
CA ILE A 64 -5.49 32.55 -21.52
C ILE A 64 -5.88 31.38 -22.43
N THR A 65 -4.93 30.86 -23.19
CA THR A 65 -5.11 29.63 -23.96
C THR A 65 -5.12 28.42 -23.03
N LEU A 66 -6.24 27.69 -22.98
CA LEU A 66 -6.39 26.50 -22.14
C LEU A 66 -6.20 25.23 -22.98
N HIS A 67 -5.13 24.48 -22.71
CA HIS A 67 -4.91 23.15 -23.28
C HIS A 67 -5.32 22.08 -22.26
N HIS A 68 -6.12 21.12 -22.69
CA HIS A 68 -6.48 19.95 -21.88
C HIS A 68 -5.85 18.70 -22.49
N PHE A 69 -5.13 17.96 -21.65
CA PHE A 69 -4.61 16.64 -21.97
C PHE A 69 -5.25 15.63 -21.02
N TYR A 70 -5.76 14.54 -21.60
CA TYR A 70 -6.25 13.42 -20.82
C TYR A 70 -5.07 12.73 -20.12
N ALA A 71 -5.21 12.54 -18.81
CA ALA A 71 -4.36 11.65 -18.04
C ALA A 71 -5.24 10.80 -17.15
N GLU A 72 -4.95 9.50 -17.12
CA GLU A 72 -5.69 8.58 -16.26
C GLU A 72 -5.57 9.01 -14.80
N LYS A 73 -6.58 8.65 -14.00
CA LYS A 73 -6.55 8.94 -12.58
C LYS A 73 -5.38 8.18 -11.95
N PHE A 74 -4.48 8.91 -11.30
CA PHE A 74 -3.31 8.32 -10.65
C PHE A 74 -3.69 7.19 -9.69
N THR A 75 -3.12 6.02 -9.96
CA THR A 75 -3.06 4.85 -9.08
C THR A 75 -1.58 4.58 -8.81
N SER A 76 -1.24 4.07 -7.63
CA SER A 76 0.15 3.72 -7.23
C SER A 76 0.81 2.62 -8.07
N ASP A 77 0.18 2.25 -9.18
CA ASP A 77 0.42 1.01 -9.90
C ASP A 77 0.76 1.28 -11.38
N ASN A 78 0.80 2.54 -11.85
CA ASN A 78 1.15 2.91 -13.22
C ASN A 78 1.48 4.42 -13.40
N VAL A 79 2.35 4.71 -14.37
CA VAL A 79 2.56 6.07 -14.89
C VAL A 79 1.37 6.50 -15.74
N THR A 80 0.72 7.60 -15.35
CA THR A 80 -0.57 8.04 -15.94
C THR A 80 -0.46 8.90 -17.19
N VAL A 81 0.74 9.38 -17.51
CA VAL A 81 0.98 10.26 -18.66
C VAL A 81 1.71 9.46 -19.73
N SER A 82 1.07 9.24 -20.88
CA SER A 82 1.73 8.54 -21.99
C SER A 82 2.96 9.34 -22.48
N PRO A 83 4.02 8.69 -22.99
CA PRO A 83 5.18 9.39 -23.54
C PRO A 83 4.79 10.43 -24.60
N ALA A 84 3.90 10.07 -25.52
CA ALA A 84 3.39 10.96 -26.56
C ALA A 84 2.68 12.21 -25.97
N THR A 85 1.86 12.04 -24.94
CA THR A 85 1.22 13.15 -24.24
C THR A 85 2.25 14.08 -23.57
N ALA A 86 3.27 13.51 -22.93
CA ALA A 86 4.32 14.30 -22.31
C ALA A 86 5.14 15.09 -23.37
N ALA A 87 5.46 14.48 -24.52
CA ALA A 87 6.12 15.16 -25.63
C ALA A 87 5.29 16.34 -26.15
N GLN A 88 4.00 16.13 -26.42
CA GLN A 88 3.08 17.19 -26.86
C GLN A 88 2.97 18.35 -25.86
N ILE A 89 2.93 18.03 -24.56
CA ILE A 89 2.94 19.07 -23.52
C ILE A 89 4.26 19.84 -23.54
N LEU A 90 5.40 19.15 -23.70
CA LEU A 90 6.70 19.82 -23.74
C LEU A 90 6.84 20.74 -24.94
N GLU A 91 6.32 20.39 -26.11
CA GLU A 91 6.30 21.27 -27.29
C GLU A 91 5.59 22.61 -27.00
N ILE A 92 4.54 22.60 -26.18
CA ILE A 92 3.86 23.83 -25.72
C ILE A 92 4.70 24.57 -24.69
N VAL A 93 5.28 23.84 -23.72
CA VAL A 93 6.06 24.41 -22.61
C VAL A 93 7.36 25.08 -23.08
N VAL A 94 7.98 24.57 -24.14
CA VAL A 94 9.25 25.07 -24.69
C VAL A 94 9.07 26.15 -25.77
N GLN A 95 7.91 26.80 -25.84
CA GLN A 95 7.66 27.94 -26.73
C GLN A 95 7.52 29.23 -25.94
N GLN A 96 8.35 30.21 -26.25
CA GLN A 96 8.40 31.52 -25.60
C GLN A 96 7.07 32.29 -25.75
N CYS A 97 6.37 32.12 -26.87
CA CYS A 97 5.06 32.73 -27.09
C CYS A 97 4.00 32.27 -26.07
N ASN A 98 4.12 31.06 -25.50
CA ASN A 98 3.20 30.49 -24.51
C ASN A 98 3.51 30.92 -23.07
N LEU A 99 4.66 31.55 -22.80
CA LEU A 99 5.04 32.01 -21.46
C LEU A 99 4.48 33.42 -21.17
N PRO A 100 3.97 33.71 -19.94
CA PRO A 100 3.98 32.83 -18.78
C PRO A 100 2.93 31.70 -18.80
N LEU A 101 3.32 30.48 -18.42
CA LEU A 101 2.52 29.27 -18.50
C LEU A 101 2.31 28.63 -17.12
N TYR A 102 1.10 28.12 -16.88
CA TYR A 102 0.78 27.33 -15.68
C TYR A 102 0.36 25.90 -16.04
N ILE A 103 1.10 24.91 -15.57
CA ILE A 103 0.77 23.49 -15.73
C ILE A 103 0.23 22.89 -14.43
N HIS A 104 -0.84 22.10 -14.52
CA HIS A 104 -1.41 21.44 -13.34
C HIS A 104 -2.03 20.07 -13.64
N CYS A 105 -2.16 19.28 -12.59
CA CYS A 105 -3.03 18.10 -12.53
C CYS A 105 -4.01 18.27 -11.35
N LEU A 106 -4.73 17.22 -10.94
CA LEU A 106 -5.71 17.33 -9.85
C LEU A 106 -5.09 17.84 -8.53
N ASP A 107 -4.01 17.22 -8.06
CA ASP A 107 -3.38 17.54 -6.77
C ASP A 107 -1.99 18.17 -6.90
N GLY A 108 -1.52 18.35 -8.13
CA GLY A 108 -0.22 18.93 -8.43
C GLY A 108 0.95 18.12 -7.89
N ALA A 109 0.87 16.77 -7.81
CA ALA A 109 2.00 15.89 -7.53
C ALA A 109 2.47 15.13 -8.77
N ASN A 110 2.06 13.87 -8.92
CA ASN A 110 2.73 12.88 -9.76
C ASN A 110 2.61 13.19 -11.25
N VAL A 111 1.39 13.39 -11.76
CA VAL A 111 1.13 13.71 -13.18
C VAL A 111 1.91 14.95 -13.63
N THR A 112 1.78 16.07 -12.89
CA THR A 112 2.55 17.30 -13.18
C THR A 112 4.04 17.08 -13.00
N GLY A 113 4.44 16.30 -11.99
CA GLY A 113 5.82 15.96 -11.69
C GLY A 113 6.48 15.18 -12.82
N ILE A 114 5.80 14.21 -13.43
CA ILE A 114 6.30 13.43 -14.56
C ILE A 114 6.63 14.35 -15.74
N VAL A 115 5.72 15.26 -16.10
CA VAL A 115 5.98 16.23 -17.18
C VAL A 115 7.20 17.10 -16.86
N VAL A 116 7.32 17.56 -15.61
CA VAL A 116 8.49 18.34 -15.17
C VAL A 116 9.78 17.49 -15.20
N MET A 117 9.73 16.20 -14.86
CA MET A 117 10.88 15.30 -14.98
C MET A 117 11.36 15.16 -16.43
N VAL A 118 10.44 15.00 -17.39
CA VAL A 118 10.80 14.95 -18.81
C VAL A 118 11.38 16.29 -19.27
N LEU A 119 10.85 17.43 -18.78
CA LEU A 119 11.45 18.74 -19.02
C LEU A 119 12.89 18.83 -18.47
N ARG A 120 13.15 18.30 -17.26
CA ARG A 120 14.49 18.26 -16.68
C ARG A 120 15.44 17.36 -17.47
N LYS A 121 14.94 16.22 -17.97
CA LYS A 121 15.70 15.36 -18.91
C LYS A 121 16.05 16.13 -20.18
N LEU A 122 15.12 16.89 -20.76
CA LEU A 122 15.37 17.75 -21.93
C LEU A 122 16.38 18.87 -21.62
N GLN A 123 16.39 19.40 -20.40
CA GLN A 123 17.40 20.35 -19.93
C GLN A 123 18.74 19.70 -19.57
N ASN A 124 18.89 18.40 -19.82
CA ASN A 124 20.07 17.61 -19.49
C ASN A 124 20.44 17.62 -18.00
N TRP A 125 19.45 17.68 -17.11
CA TRP A 125 19.67 17.49 -15.68
C TRP A 125 20.08 16.05 -15.37
N THR A 126 20.88 15.87 -14.33
CA THR A 126 21.19 14.52 -13.84
C THR A 126 19.93 13.83 -13.34
N LYS A 127 19.91 12.50 -13.42
CA LYS A 127 18.80 11.69 -12.88
C LYS A 127 18.55 12.02 -11.41
N LEU A 128 19.63 12.15 -10.62
CA LEU A 128 19.54 12.47 -9.19
C LEU A 128 18.87 13.82 -8.92
N ALA A 129 19.27 14.89 -9.63
CA ALA A 129 18.67 16.22 -9.47
C ALA A 129 17.18 16.22 -9.89
N THR A 130 16.86 15.51 -10.97
CA THR A 130 15.50 15.39 -11.49
C THR A 130 14.57 14.66 -10.50
N VAL A 131 15.02 13.52 -9.97
CA VAL A 131 14.31 12.72 -8.96
C VAL A 131 14.14 13.53 -7.67
N SER A 132 15.18 14.24 -7.23
CA SER A 132 15.12 15.09 -6.03
C SER A 132 14.05 16.18 -6.16
N GLU A 133 13.95 16.86 -7.30
CA GLU A 133 12.90 17.86 -7.54
C GLU A 133 11.50 17.22 -7.53
N PHE A 134 11.33 16.06 -8.17
CA PHE A 134 10.05 15.36 -8.18
C PHE A 134 9.58 15.01 -6.75
N CYS A 135 10.47 14.45 -5.93
CA CYS A 135 10.19 14.05 -4.54
C CYS A 135 9.76 15.21 -3.62
N ARG A 136 10.12 16.46 -3.95
CA ARG A 136 9.67 17.64 -3.19
C ARG A 136 8.17 17.85 -3.27
N PHE A 137 7.52 17.34 -4.32
CA PHE A 137 6.10 17.56 -4.58
C PHE A 137 5.23 16.29 -4.44
N THR A 138 5.81 15.10 -4.23
CA THR A 138 5.07 13.85 -4.02
C THR A 138 4.78 13.57 -2.55
N ARG A 139 3.88 12.62 -2.26
CA ARG A 139 3.38 12.35 -0.89
C ARG A 139 4.36 11.56 -0.01
N ASP A 140 5.23 10.76 -0.61
CA ASP A 140 6.10 9.82 0.10
C ASP A 140 7.59 10.17 0.00
N HIS A 141 7.94 11.33 -0.59
CA HIS A 141 9.32 11.79 -0.84
C HIS A 141 10.21 10.79 -1.60
N GLY A 142 9.61 9.79 -2.25
CA GLY A 142 10.26 8.81 -3.11
C GLY A 142 9.74 8.91 -4.55
N VAL A 143 10.57 8.44 -5.48
CA VAL A 143 10.18 8.08 -6.85
C VAL A 143 9.89 6.58 -6.81
N GLU A 144 8.69 6.16 -7.22
CA GLU A 144 8.43 4.73 -7.38
C GLU A 144 9.24 4.22 -8.58
N LYS A 145 9.54 2.92 -8.60
CA LYS A 145 10.41 2.34 -9.63
C LYS A 145 9.91 2.66 -11.04
N ASP A 146 8.60 2.74 -11.22
CA ASP A 146 7.91 2.98 -12.49
C ASP A 146 8.15 4.39 -13.05
N GLU A 147 8.17 5.46 -12.24
CA GLU A 147 8.47 6.81 -12.77
C GLU A 147 9.95 6.97 -13.10
N SER A 148 10.83 6.33 -12.33
CA SER A 148 12.26 6.30 -12.65
C SER A 148 12.52 5.51 -13.94
N GLU A 149 11.82 4.40 -14.17
CA GLU A 149 11.94 3.60 -15.38
C GLU A 149 11.33 4.33 -16.58
N TYR A 150 10.18 4.97 -16.41
CA TYR A 150 9.57 5.85 -17.41
C TYR A 150 10.55 6.92 -17.89
N LEU A 151 11.22 7.62 -16.97
CA LEU A 151 12.20 8.64 -17.35
C LEU A 151 13.40 8.03 -18.09
N ALA A 152 13.84 6.83 -17.70
CA ALA A 152 14.96 6.16 -18.35
C ALA A 152 14.63 5.75 -19.79
N VAL A 153 13.44 5.18 -20.01
CA VAL A 153 13.00 4.62 -21.30
C VAL A 153 12.39 5.69 -22.23
N PHE A 154 12.02 6.88 -21.72
CA PHE A 154 11.45 7.95 -22.54
C PHE A 154 12.35 8.30 -23.75
N SER A 155 11.82 8.07 -24.95
CA SER A 155 12.52 8.23 -26.22
C SER A 155 11.68 8.91 -27.31
N GLU A 156 10.55 9.53 -26.96
CA GLU A 156 9.72 10.27 -27.92
C GLU A 156 10.48 11.46 -28.49
N GLU A 157 10.15 11.78 -29.74
CA GLU A 157 10.67 12.96 -30.43
C GLU A 157 10.04 14.23 -29.87
N ILE A 158 10.88 15.23 -29.58
CA ILE A 158 10.43 16.56 -29.15
C ILE A 158 10.83 17.57 -30.20
N VAL A 159 9.83 18.29 -30.74
CA VAL A 159 10.07 19.39 -31.68
C VAL A 159 10.36 20.68 -30.92
N VAL A 160 11.53 21.27 -31.17
CA VAL A 160 11.92 22.59 -30.61
C VAL A 160 12.07 23.58 -31.75
N THR A 161 11.31 24.67 -31.73
CA THR A 161 11.33 25.68 -32.80
C THR A 161 12.27 26.84 -32.46
N ALA A 162 12.43 27.79 -33.40
CA ALA A 162 13.19 29.03 -33.19
C ALA A 162 12.66 29.90 -32.03
N ASP A 163 11.41 29.72 -31.60
CA ASP A 163 10.77 30.45 -30.51
C ASP A 163 11.08 29.82 -29.12
N ALA A 164 12.16 29.06 -28.99
CA ALA A 164 12.52 28.44 -27.72
C ALA A 164 12.90 29.50 -26.64
N PRO A 165 12.50 29.31 -25.36
CA PRO A 165 12.82 30.25 -24.31
C PRO A 165 14.30 30.23 -23.94
N GLN A 166 14.84 31.37 -23.49
CA GLN A 166 16.27 31.52 -23.18
C GLN A 166 16.75 30.58 -22.05
N TRP A 167 15.88 30.18 -21.12
CA TRP A 167 16.26 29.23 -20.08
C TRP A 167 16.43 27.80 -20.61
N LEU A 168 15.92 27.49 -21.81
CA LEU A 168 16.18 26.20 -22.43
C LEU A 168 17.60 26.21 -23.00
N TRP A 169 18.47 25.38 -22.43
CA TRP A 169 19.89 25.28 -22.78
C TRP A 169 20.64 26.62 -22.76
N ASN A 170 20.22 27.54 -21.89
CA ASN A 170 20.77 28.90 -21.81
C ASN A 170 20.73 29.68 -23.15
N GLY A 171 19.76 29.36 -24.02
CA GLY A 171 19.59 29.97 -25.34
C GLY A 171 20.50 29.38 -26.41
N VAL A 172 21.29 28.36 -26.07
CA VAL A 172 22.15 27.64 -27.02
C VAL A 172 21.37 26.50 -27.65
N ARG A 173 21.30 26.46 -28.99
CA ARG A 173 20.63 25.36 -29.69
C ARG A 173 21.50 24.11 -29.69
N VAL A 174 20.91 22.95 -29.39
CA VAL A 174 21.61 21.67 -29.26
C VAL A 174 21.37 20.83 -30.50
N THR A 175 22.40 20.49 -31.28
CA THR A 175 22.24 19.69 -32.52
C THR A 175 22.07 18.19 -32.25
N LYS A 176 22.50 17.70 -31.08
CA LYS A 176 22.36 16.31 -30.66
C LYS A 176 22.17 16.25 -29.15
N HIS A 177 21.00 15.80 -28.69
CA HIS A 177 20.73 15.61 -27.27
C HIS A 177 21.21 14.22 -26.81
N PRO A 178 21.87 14.07 -25.65
CA PRO A 178 22.51 12.82 -25.26
C PRO A 178 21.53 11.68 -24.97
N THR A 179 20.30 12.01 -24.54
CA THR A 179 19.34 11.02 -24.01
C THR A 179 17.92 11.14 -24.57
N MET A 180 17.70 12.01 -25.57
CA MET A 180 16.38 12.27 -26.16
C MET A 180 16.51 12.56 -27.65
N ILE A 181 15.44 12.33 -28.40
CA ILE A 181 15.34 12.70 -29.81
C ILE A 181 14.76 14.11 -29.88
N VAL A 182 15.53 15.06 -30.41
CA VAL A 182 15.11 16.46 -30.53
C VAL A 182 15.20 16.89 -31.98
N HIS A 183 14.08 17.31 -32.56
CA HIS A 183 13.97 17.76 -33.93
C HIS A 183 13.81 19.29 -33.98
N GLN A 184 14.58 19.94 -34.86
CA GLN A 184 14.66 21.40 -34.93
C GLN A 184 14.51 21.86 -36.39
N PRO A 185 13.26 21.99 -36.87
CA PRO A 185 12.95 22.19 -38.28
C PRO A 185 13.66 23.42 -38.88
N ASP A 186 13.82 24.47 -38.09
CA ASP A 186 14.46 25.72 -38.50
C ASP A 186 15.97 25.58 -38.74
N LEU A 187 16.65 24.75 -37.94
CA LEU A 187 18.08 24.47 -38.12
C LEU A 187 18.32 23.49 -39.27
N GLU A 188 17.42 22.53 -39.45
CA GLU A 188 17.51 21.55 -40.53
C GLU A 188 17.26 22.19 -41.89
N LEU A 189 16.30 23.11 -41.98
CA LEU A 189 16.06 23.91 -43.18
C LEU A 189 17.22 24.86 -43.47
N ALA A 190 17.85 25.46 -42.44
CA ALA A 190 19.05 26.28 -42.60
C ALA A 190 20.25 25.45 -43.08
N ALA A 191 20.43 24.23 -42.56
CA ALA A 191 21.47 23.31 -42.99
C ALA A 191 21.25 22.86 -44.45
N ALA A 192 20.01 22.53 -44.83
CA ALA A 192 19.65 22.19 -46.21
C ALA A 192 19.89 23.35 -47.18
N ASN A 193 19.48 24.58 -46.82
CA ASN A 193 19.70 25.77 -47.65
C ASN A 193 21.19 26.18 -47.75
N SER A 194 22.02 25.83 -46.75
CA SER A 194 23.46 26.07 -46.77
C SER A 194 24.25 25.10 -47.64
N LEU A 195 23.69 23.93 -47.97
CA LEU A 195 24.29 22.94 -48.88
C LEU A 195 24.11 23.32 -50.36
N ASP A 196 23.10 24.12 -50.70
CA ASP A 196 22.77 24.53 -52.07
C ASP A 196 23.48 25.82 -52.53
N ALA A 197 24.07 26.59 -51.62
CA ALA A 197 24.72 27.88 -51.88
C ALA A 197 26.23 27.88 -51.54
N ALA A 198 27.00 27.06 -52.26
CA ALA A 198 28.46 27.12 -52.48
C ALA A 198 29.44 27.48 -51.32
N GLY A 199 30.34 26.52 -51.03
CA GLY A 199 31.80 26.76 -50.90
C GLY A 199 32.32 27.78 -49.87
N ASN A 200 32.92 27.23 -48.81
CA ASN A 200 33.81 27.83 -47.79
C ASN A 200 33.13 28.22 -46.44
N PRO A 201 33.59 27.70 -45.28
CA PRO A 201 32.92 27.88 -43.99
C PRO A 201 33.51 29.08 -43.23
N ASN A 202 32.67 30.01 -42.77
CA ASN A 202 32.78 30.65 -41.46
C ASN A 202 31.67 31.69 -41.21
N ASN A 203 31.23 31.72 -39.94
CA ASN A 203 30.21 32.55 -39.28
C ASN A 203 28.77 32.01 -39.40
N GLY A 204 28.01 31.75 -38.33
CA GLY A 204 28.26 31.91 -36.91
C GLY A 204 26.97 31.62 -36.13
N ALA A 205 26.91 30.46 -35.46
CA ALA A 205 26.09 30.18 -34.29
C ALA A 205 26.93 29.24 -33.41
N PRO A 206 27.00 29.44 -32.08
CA PRO A 206 27.77 28.55 -31.21
C PRO A 206 27.04 27.21 -31.12
N ASN A 207 27.44 26.25 -31.95
CA ASN A 207 26.97 24.87 -31.88
C ASN A 207 27.74 24.15 -30.78
N LEU A 208 27.03 23.69 -29.74
CA LEU A 208 27.62 22.91 -28.66
C LEU A 208 27.85 21.47 -29.15
N LYS A 209 29.09 21.10 -29.50
CA LYS A 209 29.49 19.71 -29.74
C LYS A 209 29.81 19.05 -28.39
N TRP A 210 28.90 18.20 -27.92
CA TRP A 210 28.96 17.53 -26.61
C TRP A 210 30.01 16.40 -26.52
N GLU A 211 30.68 16.06 -27.62
CA GLU A 211 31.56 14.88 -27.70
C GLU A 211 32.86 15.00 -26.87
N THR A 212 33.30 16.21 -26.48
CA THR A 212 34.60 16.39 -25.78
C THR A 212 34.51 16.60 -24.27
N GLU A 213 33.31 16.82 -23.71
CA GLU A 213 33.10 17.04 -22.27
C GLU A 213 32.60 15.79 -21.53
N VAL A 214 31.87 14.90 -22.20
CA VAL A 214 31.43 13.61 -21.62
C VAL A 214 32.61 12.68 -21.36
N GLU A 215 33.53 12.55 -22.33
CA GLU A 215 34.73 11.73 -22.14
C GLU A 215 35.63 12.29 -21.04
N LYS A 216 35.70 13.62 -20.89
CA LYS A 216 36.44 14.26 -19.79
C LYS A 216 35.76 14.06 -18.45
N THR A 217 34.44 14.21 -18.38
CA THR A 217 33.67 14.05 -17.15
C THR A 217 33.61 12.59 -16.71
N GLU A 218 33.45 11.65 -17.63
CA GLU A 218 33.53 10.21 -17.38
C GLU A 218 34.96 9.76 -17.03
N ALA A 219 36.00 10.34 -17.65
CA ALA A 219 37.37 10.07 -17.27
C ALA A 219 37.69 10.59 -15.86
N ILE A 220 37.19 11.77 -15.49
CA ILE A 220 37.34 12.34 -14.14
C ILE A 220 36.56 11.50 -13.12
N LEU A 221 35.32 11.09 -13.43
CA LEU A 221 34.51 10.24 -12.56
C LEU A 221 35.12 8.84 -12.39
N ARG A 222 35.70 8.25 -13.46
CA ARG A 222 36.45 6.99 -13.37
C ARG A 222 37.71 7.14 -12.53
N GLN A 223 38.47 8.22 -12.72
CA GLN A 223 39.63 8.52 -11.86
C GLN A 223 39.22 8.73 -10.40
N PHE A 224 38.04 9.30 -10.14
CA PHE A 224 37.50 9.49 -8.80
C PHE A 224 37.01 8.18 -8.16
N GLU A 225 36.33 7.32 -8.92
CA GLU A 225 35.91 5.99 -8.47
C GLU A 225 37.10 5.05 -8.22
N GLU A 226 38.16 5.17 -9.02
CA GLU A 226 39.40 4.38 -8.89
C GLU A 226 40.25 4.89 -7.73
N ALA A 227 40.33 6.22 -7.52
CA ALA A 227 40.94 6.82 -6.33
C ALA A 227 40.17 6.49 -5.04
N SER A 228 38.84 6.44 -5.10
CA SER A 228 37.98 6.07 -3.96
C SER A 228 38.12 4.58 -3.62
N ARG A 229 38.17 3.69 -4.62
CA ARG A 229 38.44 2.26 -4.41
C ARG A 229 39.82 2.00 -3.80
N ASN A 230 40.84 2.72 -4.26
CA ASN A 230 42.20 2.57 -3.74
C ASN A 230 42.38 3.15 -2.32
N ARG A 231 41.55 4.11 -1.89
CA ARG A 231 41.61 4.66 -0.51
C ARG A 231 40.74 3.90 0.50
N ILE A 232 39.65 3.26 0.04
CA ILE A 232 38.82 2.39 0.90
C ILE A 232 39.52 1.07 1.22
N GLY A 233 40.52 0.67 0.43
CA GLY A 233 41.36 -0.50 0.71
C GLY A 233 42.30 -0.33 1.92
N ASP A 234 42.62 0.91 2.32
CA ASP A 234 43.62 1.21 3.37
C ASP A 234 43.03 1.75 4.68
N ALA A 235 41.71 1.96 4.79
CA ALA A 235 41.08 2.53 5.99
C ALA A 235 40.10 1.54 6.64
N VAL A 236 40.64 0.72 7.55
CA VAL A 236 39.88 0.04 8.61
C VAL A 236 39.80 1.00 9.81
N GLU A 237 38.61 1.12 10.39
CA GLU A 237 38.18 1.85 11.61
C GLU A 237 37.75 3.34 11.47
N GLY A 238 36.46 3.62 11.74
CA GLY A 238 35.92 4.94 12.10
C GLY A 238 34.86 5.51 11.13
N SER A 239 33.57 5.51 11.50
CA SER A 239 32.48 5.98 10.64
C SER A 239 32.25 7.50 10.61
N GLU A 240 32.86 8.27 11.52
CA GLU A 240 32.66 9.73 11.60
C GLU A 240 33.61 10.53 10.69
N GLU A 241 34.76 9.97 10.30
CA GLU A 241 35.70 10.65 9.38
C GLU A 241 35.22 10.61 7.92
N VAL A 242 34.39 9.62 7.55
CA VAL A 242 33.89 9.46 6.17
C VAL A 242 32.89 10.56 5.77
N GLU A 243 32.03 11.00 6.69
CA GLU A 243 31.08 12.11 6.42
C GLU A 243 31.82 13.45 6.26
N THR A 244 32.86 13.68 7.06
CA THR A 244 33.64 14.92 7.03
C THR A 244 34.45 15.05 5.73
N ILE A 245 34.99 13.94 5.22
CA ILE A 245 35.72 13.89 3.94
C ILE A 245 34.78 14.14 2.75
N ILE A 246 33.53 13.68 2.82
CA ILE A 246 32.51 13.91 1.78
C ILE A 246 32.09 15.39 1.77
N GLU A 247 31.95 16.03 2.94
CA GLU A 247 31.61 17.45 3.03
C GLU A 247 32.73 18.38 2.55
N GLU A 248 34.00 18.08 2.88
CA GLU A 248 35.15 18.86 2.36
C GLU A 248 35.32 18.69 0.84
N ALA A 249 35.11 17.48 0.30
CA ALA A 249 35.20 17.23 -1.14
C ALA A 249 34.08 17.90 -1.97
N LEU A 250 32.92 18.17 -1.35
CA LEU A 250 31.80 18.88 -2.00
C LEU A 250 32.03 20.39 -2.10
N GLN A 251 32.95 20.96 -1.31
CA GLN A 251 33.26 22.41 -1.32
C GLN A 251 34.20 22.82 -2.47
N ASP A 252 35.01 21.89 -3.00
CA ASP A 252 35.99 22.18 -4.06
C ASP A 252 35.44 21.98 -5.50
N LEU A 253 34.16 21.63 -5.65
CA LEU A 253 33.50 21.58 -6.96
C LEU A 253 33.22 23.00 -7.47
N PRO A 254 33.70 23.39 -8.67
CA PRO A 254 33.40 24.71 -9.23
C PRO A 254 31.91 24.77 -9.60
N LEU A 255 31.11 25.30 -8.68
CA LEU A 255 29.70 25.63 -8.90
C LEU A 255 29.59 26.74 -9.95
N THR A 256 29.06 26.40 -11.12
CA THR A 256 28.66 27.40 -12.12
C THR A 256 27.49 28.23 -11.56
N ARG A 257 27.77 29.52 -11.38
CA ARG A 257 26.94 30.58 -10.78
C ARG A 257 25.46 30.53 -11.18
N SER A 258 24.56 30.23 -10.22
CA SER A 258 23.12 30.48 -10.34
C SER A 258 22.33 30.40 -9.00
N LEU A 259 22.93 30.71 -7.83
CA LEU A 259 22.22 30.58 -6.55
C LEU A 259 22.33 31.75 -5.56
N GLU A 260 22.94 32.88 -5.91
CA GLU A 260 23.04 34.05 -5.00
C GLU A 260 21.85 35.03 -5.05
N ALA A 261 20.73 34.69 -5.69
CA ALA A 261 19.60 35.63 -5.85
C ALA A 261 18.39 35.39 -4.93
N LEU A 262 18.49 34.61 -3.85
CA LEU A 262 17.34 34.31 -2.97
C LEU A 262 17.55 34.60 -1.49
N ASP A 263 18.64 35.26 -1.10
CA ASP A 263 18.86 35.67 0.28
C ASP A 263 18.75 37.20 0.40
N LEU A 264 17.54 37.74 0.21
CA LEU A 264 17.15 39.11 0.57
C LEU A 264 15.63 39.34 0.34
N ALA A 265 14.79 38.64 1.10
CA ALA A 265 13.42 39.07 1.39
C ALA A 265 12.99 38.46 2.74
N GLY A 266 13.34 39.19 3.80
CA GLY A 266 13.33 38.75 5.19
C GLY A 266 11.97 38.40 5.78
N THR A 267 12.03 37.44 6.70
CA THR A 267 11.67 37.61 8.11
C THR A 267 10.96 38.92 8.46
N LEU A 268 9.66 38.82 8.75
CA LEU A 268 8.98 39.72 9.69
C LEU A 268 8.00 38.93 10.58
N PHE A 269 8.05 39.31 11.85
CA PHE A 269 7.50 38.72 13.05
C PHE A 269 5.97 38.91 13.20
N TRP A 270 5.37 37.93 13.90
CA TRP A 270 4.32 38.04 14.94
C TRP A 270 2.89 38.54 14.67
N SER A 271 1.96 37.73 15.21
CA SER A 271 0.84 38.08 16.11
C SER A 271 -0.58 38.34 15.56
N GLY A 272 -1.52 37.49 16.02
CA GLY A 272 -2.63 37.91 16.88
C GLY A 272 -3.97 38.36 16.23
N GLY A 273 -5.07 37.77 16.73
CA GLY A 273 -6.44 38.32 16.69
C GLY A 273 -7.38 37.57 15.73
N ALA A 274 -8.36 36.79 16.21
CA ALA A 274 -9.71 37.21 16.69
C ALA A 274 -10.52 37.94 15.59
N PHE A 275 -11.83 37.85 15.40
CA PHE A 275 -13.00 37.03 15.76
C PHE A 275 -14.16 37.62 14.90
N GLU A 276 -15.39 37.07 14.98
CA GLU A 276 -16.67 37.65 14.45
C GLU A 276 -16.92 37.48 12.94
N SER A 277 -18.01 36.93 12.38
CA SER A 277 -19.40 36.55 12.72
C SER A 277 -20.43 37.37 11.95
N ARG A 278 -21.42 36.65 11.38
CA ARG A 278 -22.73 37.10 10.84
C ARG A 278 -22.67 37.83 9.48
N GLU A 279 -23.62 37.65 8.56
CA GLU A 279 -25.06 37.67 8.76
C GLU A 279 -25.84 36.96 7.63
N GLU A 280 -27.04 36.49 7.96
CA GLU A 280 -28.04 35.84 7.09
C GLU A 280 -28.83 36.85 6.24
N LEU A 281 -29.39 36.38 5.11
CA LEU A 281 -30.63 36.88 4.48
C LEU A 281 -31.15 35.76 3.55
N HIS A 282 -32.06 34.88 4.01
CA HIS A 282 -33.53 34.95 3.88
C HIS A 282 -34.07 35.30 2.48
N LEU A 283 -34.47 34.24 1.74
CA LEU A 283 -35.82 33.94 1.16
C LEU A 283 -36.45 34.94 0.14
N PRO A 284 -37.52 34.62 -0.64
CA PRO A 284 -38.35 33.38 -0.71
C PRO A 284 -38.95 33.01 -2.12
N ILE A 285 -39.90 32.04 -2.11
CA ILE A 285 -41.09 31.80 -2.98
C ILE A 285 -40.81 31.11 -4.34
N ASP A 286 -41.20 29.87 -4.67
CA ASP A 286 -42.41 29.03 -4.48
C ASP A 286 -43.47 29.15 -5.61
N MET A 287 -44.17 28.03 -5.87
CA MET A 287 -45.43 27.82 -6.63
C MET A 287 -45.40 26.98 -7.93
N ALA A 288 -45.62 25.68 -7.71
CA ALA A 288 -46.63 24.73 -8.23
C ALA A 288 -47.48 24.90 -9.53
N SER A 289 -47.84 23.71 -10.04
CA SER A 289 -49.03 23.28 -10.83
C SER A 289 -48.90 23.43 -12.36
N THR A 290 -49.41 22.56 -13.26
CA THR A 290 -50.60 21.69 -13.32
C THR A 290 -50.45 20.69 -14.50
N MET A 291 -51.18 19.55 -14.48
CA MET A 291 -51.38 18.62 -15.62
C MET A 291 -52.28 19.21 -16.73
N PRO A 292 -52.40 18.54 -17.90
CA PRO A 292 -53.60 17.72 -18.15
C PRO A 292 -53.42 16.40 -18.95
N HIS A 293 -54.48 15.58 -18.92
CA HIS A 293 -54.75 14.28 -19.58
C HIS A 293 -55.01 14.34 -21.10
N ASN A 294 -54.81 13.22 -21.81
CA ASN A 294 -55.85 12.57 -22.66
C ASN A 294 -55.46 11.13 -23.14
N ASP A 295 -56.48 10.27 -23.18
CA ASP A 295 -56.57 8.85 -23.62
C ASP A 295 -56.37 8.67 -25.16
N ALA A 296 -56.34 7.51 -25.85
CA ALA A 296 -56.68 6.09 -25.68
C ALA A 296 -55.86 5.29 -26.74
N ASP A 297 -55.61 3.98 -26.68
CA ASP A 297 -56.55 2.93 -27.10
C ASP A 297 -56.04 1.52 -26.69
N ALA A 298 -57.01 0.64 -26.43
CA ALA A 298 -56.86 -0.73 -25.94
C ALA A 298 -56.69 -1.77 -27.08
N ASN A 299 -56.09 -2.94 -26.80
CA ASN A 299 -56.87 -4.19 -26.82
C ASN A 299 -56.15 -5.44 -26.23
N SER A 300 -56.94 -6.17 -25.45
CA SER A 300 -57.05 -7.63 -25.31
C SER A 300 -56.00 -8.47 -24.57
N ASN A 301 -56.51 -9.01 -23.45
CA ASN A 301 -56.57 -10.44 -23.07
C ASN A 301 -55.81 -10.89 -21.83
N ALA A 302 -56.64 -11.37 -20.90
CA ALA A 302 -56.35 -12.00 -19.63
C ALA A 302 -55.65 -13.35 -19.74
N ALA A 303 -54.84 -13.69 -18.74
CA ALA A 303 -54.79 -15.02 -18.13
C ALA A 303 -53.87 -15.03 -16.88
N THR A 304 -54.50 -15.26 -15.73
CA THR A 304 -54.10 -16.16 -14.63
C THR A 304 -52.67 -16.18 -14.09
N ASN A 305 -52.59 -15.90 -12.78
CA ASN A 305 -51.55 -16.28 -11.83
C ASN A 305 -50.93 -17.66 -12.09
N GLY A 306 -49.60 -17.70 -12.21
CA GLY A 306 -48.77 -18.88 -12.05
C GLY A 306 -47.56 -18.52 -11.20
N GLU A 307 -47.46 -19.12 -10.03
CA GLU A 307 -46.24 -19.10 -9.20
C GLU A 307 -45.09 -19.72 -10.02
N GLU A 308 -44.05 -18.93 -10.30
CA GLU A 308 -42.84 -19.44 -10.95
C GLU A 308 -42.04 -20.30 -9.98
N HIS A 309 -42.17 -21.61 -10.19
CA HIS A 309 -41.33 -22.61 -9.55
C HIS A 309 -39.96 -22.62 -10.26
N LEU A 310 -38.94 -22.05 -9.60
CA LEU A 310 -37.55 -22.10 -10.06
C LEU A 310 -37.12 -23.54 -10.36
N THR A 311 -36.50 -23.75 -11.53
CA THR A 311 -36.01 -25.07 -11.95
C THR A 311 -34.79 -25.49 -11.12
N LYS A 312 -34.59 -26.80 -10.89
CA LYS A 312 -33.47 -27.34 -10.09
C LYS A 312 -32.09 -26.88 -10.60
N THR A 313 -31.97 -26.57 -11.89
CA THR A 313 -30.72 -26.13 -12.53
C THR A 313 -30.39 -24.66 -12.21
N GLU A 314 -31.39 -23.79 -12.15
CA GLU A 314 -31.22 -22.38 -11.75
C GLU A 314 -30.99 -22.23 -10.25
N ALA A 315 -31.63 -23.07 -9.43
CA ALA A 315 -31.34 -23.17 -8.00
C ALA A 315 -29.90 -23.64 -7.73
N ALA A 316 -29.38 -24.59 -8.53
CA ALA A 316 -27.99 -25.04 -8.44
C ALA A 316 -26.99 -23.98 -8.91
N ALA A 317 -27.30 -23.24 -9.98
CA ALA A 317 -26.48 -22.11 -10.45
C ALA A 317 -26.48 -20.95 -9.45
N ALA A 318 -27.63 -20.61 -8.87
CA ALA A 318 -27.75 -19.61 -7.81
C ALA A 318 -27.03 -20.05 -6.53
N ALA A 319 -27.09 -21.34 -6.16
CA ALA A 319 -26.32 -21.91 -5.05
C ALA A 319 -24.81 -21.88 -5.31
N THR A 320 -24.37 -22.11 -6.56
CA THR A 320 -22.95 -22.05 -6.97
C THR A 320 -22.42 -20.61 -6.98
N ALA A 321 -23.21 -19.64 -7.48
CA ALA A 321 -22.89 -18.21 -7.39
C ALA A 321 -22.88 -17.71 -5.93
N THR A 322 -23.76 -18.24 -5.08
CA THR A 322 -23.80 -17.96 -3.63
C THR A 322 -22.60 -18.56 -2.89
N SER A 323 -22.12 -19.74 -3.33
CA SER A 323 -20.94 -20.43 -2.79
C SER A 323 -19.69 -19.54 -2.86
N ALA A 324 -19.53 -18.77 -3.95
CA ALA A 324 -18.39 -17.87 -4.16
C ALA A 324 -18.45 -16.58 -3.31
N MET A 325 -19.65 -16.10 -2.93
CA MET A 325 -19.82 -14.81 -2.25
C MET A 325 -19.79 -14.89 -0.73
N PHE A 326 -20.41 -15.92 -0.15
CA PHE A 326 -20.46 -16.16 1.28
C PHE A 326 -19.74 -17.47 1.61
N VAL A 327 -18.49 -17.58 1.16
CA VAL A 327 -17.69 -18.80 1.32
C VAL A 327 -17.60 -19.20 2.79
N PHE A 328 -18.30 -20.29 3.12
CA PHE A 328 -18.01 -21.13 4.26
C PHE A 328 -16.64 -21.78 4.02
N THR A 329 -15.61 -21.33 4.75
CA THR A 329 -14.28 -21.95 4.67
C THR A 329 -14.17 -22.93 5.82
N ALA A 330 -14.22 -24.22 5.51
CA ALA A 330 -14.05 -25.32 6.46
C ALA A 330 -12.59 -25.49 6.92
N ASP A 331 -11.65 -24.73 6.34
CA ASP A 331 -10.20 -24.93 6.53
C ASP A 331 -9.66 -24.47 7.89
N LYS A 332 -10.55 -24.13 8.84
CA LYS A 332 -10.17 -23.77 10.20
C LYS A 332 -10.13 -25.03 11.07
N ALA A 333 -9.19 -25.08 12.01
CA ALA A 333 -9.06 -26.21 12.94
C ALA A 333 -10.41 -26.54 13.63
N GLY A 334 -10.76 -27.82 13.63
CA GLY A 334 -12.00 -28.36 14.17
C GLY A 334 -13.26 -28.14 13.32
N MET A 335 -13.11 -27.88 12.02
CA MET A 335 -14.23 -27.72 11.07
C MET A 335 -14.19 -28.72 9.89
N LYS A 336 -13.35 -29.76 9.95
CA LYS A 336 -13.14 -30.71 8.84
C LYS A 336 -14.44 -31.44 8.44
N ASP A 337 -15.23 -31.84 9.43
CA ASP A 337 -16.43 -32.68 9.24
C ASP A 337 -17.74 -31.89 9.17
N VAL A 338 -17.67 -30.57 8.97
CA VAL A 338 -18.88 -29.73 8.92
C VAL A 338 -19.59 -29.89 7.58
N ASP A 339 -20.92 -30.05 7.63
CA ASP A 339 -21.78 -29.95 6.45
C ASP A 339 -21.74 -28.53 5.86
N LYS A 340 -20.91 -28.36 4.84
CA LYS A 340 -20.70 -27.07 4.17
C LYS A 340 -21.97 -26.58 3.49
N GLN A 341 -22.75 -27.50 2.90
CA GLN A 341 -23.94 -27.16 2.14
C GLN A 341 -25.02 -26.62 3.09
N HIS A 342 -25.27 -27.31 4.20
CA HIS A 342 -26.22 -26.83 5.20
C HIS A 342 -25.85 -25.44 5.73
N VAL A 343 -24.58 -25.20 6.06
CA VAL A 343 -24.14 -23.88 6.55
C VAL A 343 -24.36 -22.80 5.50
N GLN A 344 -24.07 -23.08 4.22
CA GLN A 344 -24.30 -22.14 3.12
C GLN A 344 -25.79 -21.83 2.94
N GLU A 345 -26.65 -22.83 2.97
CA GLU A 345 -28.10 -22.66 2.86
C GLU A 345 -28.65 -21.77 3.98
N VAL A 346 -28.23 -22.02 5.24
CA VAL A 346 -28.64 -21.20 6.39
C VAL A 346 -28.13 -19.76 6.25
N VAL A 347 -26.85 -19.58 5.91
CA VAL A 347 -26.27 -18.23 5.71
C VAL A 347 -27.02 -17.48 4.61
N HIS A 348 -27.30 -18.13 3.48
CA HIS A 348 -28.03 -17.53 2.36
C HIS A 348 -29.46 -17.14 2.77
N LYS A 349 -30.21 -18.10 3.33
CA LYS A 349 -31.58 -17.88 3.83
C LYS A 349 -31.65 -16.68 4.77
N MET A 350 -30.68 -16.55 5.67
CA MET A 350 -30.63 -15.48 6.68
C MET A 350 -30.11 -14.13 6.16
N SER A 351 -29.47 -14.09 4.98
CA SER A 351 -28.77 -12.89 4.50
C SER A 351 -29.24 -12.35 3.16
N LYS A 352 -29.92 -13.12 2.32
CA LYS A 352 -30.29 -12.77 0.93
C LYS A 352 -30.97 -11.40 0.77
N ASP A 353 -31.82 -11.02 1.72
CA ASP A 353 -32.59 -9.77 1.67
C ASP A 353 -31.88 -8.60 2.37
N SER A 354 -30.64 -8.79 2.84
CA SER A 354 -29.90 -7.78 3.60
C SER A 354 -29.11 -6.82 2.72
N ASN A 355 -28.99 -5.57 3.16
CA ASN A 355 -28.07 -4.60 2.54
C ASN A 355 -26.61 -5.09 2.49
N PHE A 356 -26.21 -5.94 3.43
CA PHE A 356 -24.87 -6.54 3.41
C PHE A 356 -24.70 -7.49 2.23
N TYR A 357 -25.68 -8.35 1.98
CA TYR A 357 -25.69 -9.28 0.86
C TYR A 357 -25.65 -8.54 -0.48
N GLN A 358 -26.48 -7.50 -0.63
CA GLN A 358 -26.46 -6.64 -1.82
C GLN A 358 -25.11 -5.95 -2.04
N LYS A 359 -24.45 -5.50 -0.96
CA LYS A 359 -23.06 -5.00 -1.09
C LYS A 359 -22.09 -6.10 -1.51
N SER A 360 -22.19 -7.30 -0.93
CA SER A 360 -21.31 -8.41 -1.30
C SER A 360 -21.47 -8.79 -2.79
N LEU A 361 -22.70 -8.68 -3.35
CA LEU A 361 -22.95 -8.90 -4.79
C LEU A 361 -22.14 -7.91 -5.62
N ARG A 362 -22.28 -6.61 -5.32
CA ARG A 362 -21.55 -5.54 -6.01
C ARG A 362 -20.03 -5.64 -5.86
N ASP A 363 -19.54 -6.06 -4.70
CA ASP A 363 -18.10 -6.26 -4.51
C ASP A 363 -17.59 -7.45 -5.33
N ASN A 364 -18.37 -8.53 -5.42
CA ASN A 364 -18.01 -9.71 -6.22
C ASN A 364 -18.01 -9.39 -7.73
N GLU A 365 -18.98 -8.63 -8.21
CA GLU A 365 -19.04 -8.16 -9.60
C GLU A 365 -17.78 -7.35 -9.98
N LYS A 366 -17.29 -6.47 -9.09
CA LYS A 366 -16.04 -5.74 -9.30
C LYS A 366 -14.82 -6.67 -9.41
N VAL A 367 -14.80 -7.76 -8.63
CA VAL A 367 -13.73 -8.76 -8.73
C VAL A 367 -13.83 -9.51 -10.06
N GLU A 368 -15.03 -9.85 -10.52
CA GLU A 368 -15.24 -10.51 -11.82
C GLU A 368 -14.82 -9.62 -12.98
N GLN A 369 -15.17 -8.34 -12.95
CA GLN A 369 -14.69 -7.36 -13.93
C GLN A 369 -13.15 -7.26 -13.93
N ARG A 370 -12.52 -7.27 -12.74
CA ARG A 370 -11.05 -7.28 -12.62
C ARG A 370 -10.45 -8.56 -13.21
N VAL A 371 -11.04 -9.72 -12.94
CA VAL A 371 -10.60 -11.01 -13.50
C VAL A 371 -10.71 -11.00 -15.02
N ALA A 372 -11.82 -10.50 -15.58
CA ALA A 372 -12.00 -10.37 -17.02
C ALA A 372 -10.92 -9.48 -17.64
N ALA A 373 -10.67 -8.29 -17.08
CA ALA A 373 -9.63 -7.39 -17.54
C ALA A 373 -8.22 -8.02 -17.45
N MET A 374 -7.95 -8.80 -16.41
CA MET A 374 -6.67 -9.53 -16.28
C MET A 374 -6.51 -10.63 -17.32
N ARG A 375 -7.59 -11.36 -17.66
CA ARG A 375 -7.58 -12.35 -18.74
C ARG A 375 -7.36 -11.70 -20.11
N GLU A 376 -7.98 -10.55 -20.36
CA GLU A 376 -7.74 -9.76 -21.58
C GLU A 376 -6.28 -9.30 -21.65
N LYS A 377 -5.74 -8.76 -20.56
CA LYS A 377 -4.32 -8.40 -20.48
C LYS A 377 -3.40 -9.60 -20.72
N LEU A 378 -3.75 -10.77 -20.20
CA LEU A 378 -2.99 -12.00 -20.44
C LEU A 378 -3.03 -12.42 -21.91
N ALA A 379 -4.17 -12.24 -22.59
CA ALA A 379 -4.31 -12.57 -24.01
C ALA A 379 -3.45 -11.69 -24.93
N THR A 380 -3.04 -10.51 -24.48
CA THR A 380 -2.10 -9.66 -25.24
C THR A 380 -0.64 -10.09 -25.09
N LEU A 381 -0.33 -11.08 -24.25
CA LEU A 381 1.05 -11.53 -24.01
C LEU A 381 1.58 -12.30 -25.22
N THR A 382 2.54 -11.70 -25.93
CA THR A 382 3.17 -12.36 -27.08
C THR A 382 4.20 -13.42 -26.63
N PRO A 383 4.48 -14.45 -27.43
CA PRO A 383 5.50 -15.45 -27.11
C PRO A 383 6.89 -14.84 -26.84
N THR A 384 7.26 -13.79 -27.58
CA THR A 384 8.52 -13.07 -27.39
C THR A 384 8.58 -12.35 -26.04
N GLN A 385 7.50 -11.66 -25.66
CA GLN A 385 7.40 -11.02 -24.34
C GLN A 385 7.39 -12.06 -23.21
N GLN A 386 6.66 -13.16 -23.39
CA GLN A 386 6.62 -14.25 -22.41
C GLN A 386 8.03 -14.83 -22.17
N LEU A 387 8.78 -15.10 -23.24
CA LEU A 387 10.15 -15.61 -23.13
C LEU A 387 11.07 -14.62 -22.42
N ARG A 388 10.98 -13.33 -22.76
CA ARG A 388 11.75 -12.28 -22.09
C ARG A 388 11.42 -12.20 -20.60
N LEU A 389 10.13 -12.15 -20.25
CA LEU A 389 9.69 -12.14 -18.86
C LEU A 389 10.15 -13.39 -18.11
N GLN A 390 10.07 -14.56 -18.74
CA GLN A 390 10.56 -15.80 -18.16
C GLN A 390 12.06 -15.72 -17.84
N GLN A 391 12.88 -15.22 -18.76
CA GLN A 391 14.33 -15.04 -18.53
C GLN A 391 14.60 -14.04 -17.40
N GLU A 392 13.91 -12.91 -17.38
CA GLU A 392 14.04 -11.89 -16.32
C GLU A 392 13.64 -12.47 -14.94
N VAL A 393 12.55 -13.23 -14.89
CA VAL A 393 12.09 -13.85 -13.64
C VAL A 393 13.01 -15.00 -13.21
N ASP A 394 13.51 -15.81 -14.15
CA ASP A 394 14.46 -16.90 -13.85
C ASP A 394 15.78 -16.36 -13.28
N ALA A 395 16.25 -15.21 -13.78
CA ALA A 395 17.40 -14.52 -13.18
C ALA A 395 17.14 -14.11 -11.72
N ARG A 396 15.92 -13.66 -11.40
CA ARG A 396 15.52 -13.37 -10.01
C ARG A 396 15.40 -14.63 -9.17
N VAL A 397 14.92 -15.74 -9.73
CA VAL A 397 14.88 -17.04 -9.04
C VAL A 397 16.29 -17.46 -8.62
N VAL A 398 17.28 -17.32 -9.51
CA VAL A 398 18.68 -17.60 -9.20
C VAL A 398 19.18 -16.73 -8.04
N GLN A 399 18.86 -15.43 -8.04
CA GLN A 399 19.23 -14.53 -6.93
C GLN A 399 18.57 -14.91 -5.60
N LEU A 400 17.28 -15.27 -5.62
CA LEU A 400 16.54 -15.68 -4.43
C LEU A 400 17.03 -17.03 -3.88
N GLU A 401 17.39 -17.97 -4.74
CA GLU A 401 17.96 -19.25 -4.32
C GLU A 401 19.39 -19.08 -3.79
N ALA A 402 20.21 -18.20 -4.39
CA ALA A 402 21.55 -17.91 -3.92
C ALA A 402 21.58 -17.23 -2.54
N SER A 403 20.54 -16.47 -2.21
CA SER A 403 20.37 -15.79 -0.92
C SER A 403 19.50 -16.56 0.08
N ARG A 404 19.12 -17.81 -0.24
CA ARG A 404 18.28 -18.64 0.63
C ARG A 404 19.02 -18.98 1.92
N ASP A 405 18.43 -18.56 3.04
CA ASP A 405 18.93 -18.92 4.37
C ASP A 405 18.05 -20.00 5.03
N LEU A 406 18.69 -21.11 5.41
CA LEU A 406 18.09 -22.24 6.13
C LEU A 406 18.67 -22.41 7.55
N SER A 407 19.56 -21.50 7.97
CA SER A 407 20.28 -21.54 9.25
C SER A 407 19.41 -21.12 10.44
N HIS A 408 18.29 -20.46 10.18
CA HIS A 408 17.36 -20.02 11.22
C HIS A 408 16.47 -21.15 11.75
N THR A 409 16.10 -21.05 13.02
CA THR A 409 15.10 -21.87 13.69
C THR A 409 13.98 -20.98 14.19
N VAL A 410 12.96 -20.80 13.34
CA VAL A 410 11.83 -19.91 13.60
C VAL A 410 10.63 -20.70 14.09
N VAL A 411 9.98 -20.18 15.13
CA VAL A 411 8.80 -20.78 15.73
C VAL A 411 7.66 -19.78 15.74
N VAL A 412 6.48 -20.21 15.28
CA VAL A 412 5.23 -19.46 15.48
C VAL A 412 4.35 -20.23 16.44
N VAL A 413 4.01 -19.61 17.56
CA VAL A 413 3.10 -20.14 18.58
C VAL A 413 1.75 -19.46 18.46
N ASP A 414 0.67 -20.23 18.41
CA ASP A 414 -0.72 -19.77 18.26
C ASP A 414 -1.61 -20.51 19.27
N MET A 415 -2.20 -19.76 20.21
CA MET A 415 -3.04 -20.30 21.29
C MET A 415 -4.33 -20.92 20.74
N ASP A 416 -4.71 -22.08 21.27
CA ASP A 416 -5.90 -22.76 20.77
C ASP A 416 -7.17 -22.08 21.26
N MET A 417 -8.01 -21.62 20.32
CA MET A 417 -9.32 -21.00 20.60
C MET A 417 -9.29 -19.95 21.73
N PHE A 418 -8.23 -19.11 21.76
CA PHE A 418 -7.78 -18.34 22.93
C PHE A 418 -8.87 -17.76 23.83
N TYR A 419 -9.73 -16.86 23.33
CA TYR A 419 -10.73 -16.22 24.20
C TYR A 419 -11.71 -17.26 24.77
N ALA A 420 -12.17 -18.21 23.95
CA ALA A 420 -13.05 -19.26 24.42
C ALA A 420 -12.35 -20.16 25.44
N ALA A 421 -11.06 -20.49 25.25
CA ALA A 421 -10.27 -21.26 26.21
C ALA A 421 -10.16 -20.53 27.56
N VAL A 422 -9.91 -19.22 27.55
CA VAL A 422 -9.88 -18.39 28.77
C VAL A 422 -11.24 -18.42 29.49
N GLU A 423 -12.36 -18.27 28.77
CA GLU A 423 -13.69 -18.34 29.39
C GLU A 423 -14.01 -19.73 29.96
N MET A 424 -13.62 -20.81 29.25
CA MET A 424 -13.82 -22.19 29.69
C MET A 424 -12.93 -22.60 30.87
N ARG A 425 -11.76 -21.98 31.00
CA ARG A 425 -10.88 -22.13 32.18
C ARG A 425 -11.56 -21.55 33.41
N ASP A 426 -12.01 -20.30 33.31
CA ASP A 426 -12.54 -19.53 34.44
C ASP A 426 -13.97 -19.96 34.82
N ASN A 427 -14.73 -20.51 33.86
CA ASN A 427 -16.03 -21.13 34.11
C ASN A 427 -16.09 -22.53 33.47
N PRO A 428 -15.76 -23.59 34.24
CA PRO A 428 -15.71 -24.96 33.73
C PRO A 428 -17.02 -25.49 33.13
N LYS A 429 -18.18 -24.90 33.49
CA LYS A 429 -19.49 -25.27 32.90
C LYS A 429 -19.58 -24.98 31.39
N LEU A 430 -18.67 -24.16 30.87
CA LEU A 430 -18.64 -23.78 29.45
C LEU A 430 -17.85 -24.76 28.56
N ARG A 431 -17.14 -25.74 29.14
CA ARG A 431 -16.21 -26.63 28.39
C ARG A 431 -16.93 -27.55 27.41
N ASP A 432 -18.06 -28.11 27.85
CA ASP A 432 -18.76 -29.19 27.13
C ASP A 432 -19.96 -28.69 26.32
N ILE A 433 -20.14 -27.37 26.20
CA ILE A 433 -21.22 -26.75 25.43
C ILE A 433 -20.68 -25.98 24.23
N PRO A 434 -21.45 -25.82 23.14
CA PRO A 434 -21.10 -24.91 22.06
C PRO A 434 -20.98 -23.46 22.57
N LEU A 435 -19.78 -22.89 22.53
CA LEU A 435 -19.47 -21.56 23.07
C LEU A 435 -19.00 -20.61 21.97
N ALA A 436 -19.53 -19.39 21.99
CA ALA A 436 -19.05 -18.24 21.23
C ALA A 436 -18.68 -17.08 22.17
N VAL A 437 -17.49 -16.51 21.98
CA VAL A 437 -17.11 -15.23 22.59
C VAL A 437 -17.45 -14.11 21.60
N GLY A 438 -18.22 -13.12 22.03
CA GLY A 438 -18.77 -12.07 21.18
C GLY A 438 -20.23 -11.77 21.52
N GLY A 439 -21.05 -11.56 20.50
CA GLY A 439 -22.49 -11.40 20.67
C GLY A 439 -23.26 -11.60 19.36
N LEU A 440 -24.56 -11.32 19.41
CA LEU A 440 -25.46 -11.52 18.26
C LEU A 440 -25.04 -10.75 17.00
N ASN A 441 -24.37 -9.60 17.15
CA ASN A 441 -23.90 -8.82 16.02
C ASN A 441 -22.65 -9.45 15.35
N MET A 442 -21.74 -10.02 16.14
CA MET A 442 -20.48 -10.56 15.64
C MET A 442 -19.83 -11.50 16.66
N ILE A 443 -19.37 -12.65 16.19
CA ILE A 443 -18.58 -13.62 16.96
C ILE A 443 -17.09 -13.32 16.78
N SER A 444 -16.36 -13.17 17.88
CA SER A 444 -14.91 -13.00 17.89
C SER A 444 -14.20 -14.34 17.74
N THR A 445 -14.59 -15.35 18.52
CA THR A 445 -14.10 -16.73 18.39
C THR A 445 -15.08 -17.73 18.97
N THR A 446 -14.84 -19.01 18.72
CA THR A 446 -15.65 -20.14 19.20
C THR A 446 -14.75 -21.24 19.72
N ASN A 447 -15.28 -22.03 20.66
CA ASN A 447 -14.65 -23.30 21.03
C ASN A 447 -14.86 -24.36 19.94
N TYR A 448 -14.15 -25.49 20.06
CA TYR A 448 -14.25 -26.56 19.07
C TYR A 448 -15.62 -27.23 19.01
N ALA A 449 -16.39 -27.26 20.11
CA ALA A 449 -17.75 -27.78 20.11
C ALA A 449 -18.67 -26.98 19.17
N ALA A 450 -18.64 -25.65 19.23
CA ALA A 450 -19.41 -24.79 18.32
C ALA A 450 -18.93 -24.87 16.86
N ARG A 451 -17.63 -25.09 16.62
CA ARG A 451 -17.07 -25.22 15.26
C ARG A 451 -17.62 -26.43 14.50
N LYS A 452 -17.99 -27.51 15.19
CA LYS A 452 -18.63 -28.69 14.60
C LYS A 452 -19.97 -28.38 13.93
N HIS A 453 -20.65 -27.31 14.36
CA HIS A 453 -21.90 -26.83 13.76
C HIS A 453 -21.67 -25.78 12.65
N GLY A 454 -20.42 -25.51 12.26
CA GLY A 454 -20.09 -24.45 11.32
C GLY A 454 -19.98 -23.05 11.93
N VAL A 455 -20.17 -22.90 13.25
CA VAL A 455 -20.08 -21.60 13.93
C VAL A 455 -18.61 -21.18 14.09
N ARG A 456 -18.27 -19.99 13.60
CA ARG A 456 -16.88 -19.51 13.53
C ARG A 456 -16.72 -18.03 13.82
N ALA A 457 -15.47 -17.62 14.02
CA ALA A 457 -15.07 -16.21 14.08
C ALA A 457 -15.51 -15.44 12.83
N ALA A 458 -15.82 -14.14 13.01
CA ALA A 458 -16.32 -13.23 11.98
C ALA A 458 -17.70 -13.60 11.38
N MET A 459 -18.43 -14.52 12.01
CA MET A 459 -19.84 -14.80 11.71
C MET A 459 -20.76 -13.92 12.59
N PRO A 460 -21.86 -13.36 12.07
CA PRO A 460 -22.89 -12.75 12.90
C PRO A 460 -23.47 -13.77 13.89
N GLY A 461 -23.58 -13.41 15.16
CA GLY A 461 -24.04 -14.33 16.20
C GLY A 461 -25.47 -14.84 15.99
N PHE A 462 -26.36 -14.04 15.39
CA PHE A 462 -27.71 -14.53 15.06
C PHE A 462 -27.69 -15.67 14.02
N ILE A 463 -26.76 -15.65 13.06
CA ILE A 463 -26.57 -16.78 12.12
C ILE A 463 -25.97 -17.98 12.86
N GLY A 464 -25.00 -17.73 13.74
CA GLY A 464 -24.43 -18.79 14.58
C GLY A 464 -25.48 -19.49 15.45
N LYS A 465 -26.48 -18.74 15.94
CA LYS A 465 -27.59 -19.26 16.73
C LYS A 465 -28.59 -20.07 15.90
N GLU A 466 -28.79 -19.71 14.63
CA GLU A 466 -29.59 -20.50 13.69
C GLU A 466 -28.90 -21.84 13.38
N LEU A 467 -27.57 -21.84 13.19
CA LEU A 467 -26.77 -23.06 12.98
C LEU A 467 -26.68 -23.96 14.22
N CYS A 468 -26.70 -23.35 15.40
CA CYS A 468 -26.58 -24.04 16.68
C CYS A 468 -27.51 -23.37 17.70
N PRO A 469 -28.76 -23.84 17.84
CA PRO A 469 -29.73 -23.25 18.78
C PRO A 469 -29.26 -23.25 20.24
N GLU A 470 -28.40 -24.19 20.62
CA GLU A 470 -27.80 -24.28 21.97
C GLU A 470 -26.59 -23.37 22.18
N LEU A 471 -26.14 -22.62 21.14
CA LEU A 471 -24.95 -21.79 21.21
C LEU A 471 -25.01 -20.78 22.37
N HIS A 472 -24.03 -20.88 23.27
CA HIS A 472 -23.89 -20.00 24.40
C HIS A 472 -22.97 -18.83 24.07
N PHE A 473 -23.35 -17.60 24.48
CA PHE A 473 -22.56 -16.40 24.23
C PHE A 473 -21.94 -15.86 25.51
N VAL A 474 -20.65 -15.56 25.46
CA VAL A 474 -19.94 -14.79 26.49
C VAL A 474 -19.42 -13.48 25.87
N PRO A 475 -19.62 -12.31 26.52
CA PRO A 475 -19.08 -11.05 26.04
C PRO A 475 -17.54 -11.05 25.98
N VAL A 476 -16.98 -10.25 25.08
CA VAL A 476 -15.52 -10.06 24.99
C VAL A 476 -15.00 -9.27 26.19
N ASP A 477 -13.99 -9.81 26.88
CA ASP A 477 -13.23 -9.13 27.94
C ASP A 477 -11.75 -8.92 27.53
N MET A 478 -11.48 -7.85 26.79
CA MET A 478 -10.12 -7.56 26.31
C MET A 478 -9.09 -7.37 27.44
N PRO A 479 -9.38 -6.63 28.54
CA PRO A 479 -8.44 -6.53 29.66
C PRO A 479 -8.05 -7.89 30.23
N LYS A 480 -8.99 -8.83 30.36
CA LYS A 480 -8.72 -10.20 30.79
C LYS A 480 -7.80 -10.93 29.82
N TYR A 481 -8.09 -10.90 28.52
CA TYR A 481 -7.26 -11.56 27.51
C TYR A 481 -5.86 -10.96 27.42
N GLN A 482 -5.72 -9.65 27.63
CA GLN A 482 -4.42 -8.96 27.67
C GLN A 482 -3.57 -9.38 28.88
N ARG A 483 -4.18 -9.63 30.05
CA ARG A 483 -3.44 -10.14 31.22
C ARG A 483 -2.89 -11.54 30.95
N VAL A 484 -3.72 -12.45 30.45
CA VAL A 484 -3.29 -13.80 30.09
C VAL A 484 -2.23 -13.77 28.99
N ALA A 485 -2.38 -12.91 27.98
CA ALA A 485 -1.36 -12.72 26.96
C ALA A 485 -0.02 -12.24 27.53
N ALA A 486 -0.03 -11.43 28.60
CA ALA A 486 1.19 -11.00 29.27
C ALA A 486 1.91 -12.16 29.98
N GLU A 487 1.16 -13.07 30.61
CA GLU A 487 1.72 -14.30 31.22
C GLU A 487 2.39 -15.18 30.15
N ILE A 488 1.73 -15.38 29.02
CA ILE A 488 2.27 -16.17 27.89
C ILE A 488 3.53 -15.51 27.31
N ARG A 489 3.51 -14.19 27.15
CA ARG A 489 4.66 -13.43 26.65
C ARG A 489 5.86 -13.44 27.59
N ALA A 490 5.63 -13.55 28.90
CA ALA A 490 6.71 -13.75 29.86
C ALA A 490 7.45 -15.07 29.59
N VAL A 491 6.71 -16.14 29.28
CA VAL A 491 7.32 -17.42 28.86
C VAL A 491 8.11 -17.24 27.56
N PHE A 492 7.56 -16.56 26.54
CA PHE A 492 8.29 -16.34 25.29
C PHE A 492 9.62 -15.59 25.48
N ALA A 493 9.62 -14.58 26.35
CA ALA A 493 10.81 -13.77 26.63
C ALA A 493 11.97 -14.56 27.28
N GLU A 494 11.70 -15.74 27.87
CA GLU A 494 12.75 -16.64 28.37
C GLU A 494 13.57 -17.28 27.24
N TYR A 495 12.97 -17.47 26.07
CA TYR A 495 13.59 -18.17 24.93
C TYR A 495 14.06 -17.22 23.83
N ASP A 496 13.29 -16.16 23.59
CA ASP A 496 13.62 -15.10 22.64
C ASP A 496 13.17 -13.74 23.20
N PRO A 497 14.06 -12.93 23.79
CA PRO A 497 13.73 -11.59 24.26
C PRO A 497 13.28 -10.63 23.12
N GLY A 498 13.64 -10.94 21.88
CA GLY A 498 13.32 -10.19 20.67
C GLY A 498 12.03 -10.64 19.96
N PHE A 499 11.26 -11.54 20.56
CA PHE A 499 10.07 -12.13 19.93
C PHE A 499 9.07 -11.08 19.40
N GLU A 500 8.37 -11.42 18.33
CA GLU A 500 7.35 -10.57 17.72
C GLU A 500 5.94 -11.10 18.00
N ALA A 501 5.16 -10.40 18.82
CA ALA A 501 3.75 -10.71 19.00
C ALA A 501 2.90 -10.13 17.85
N PHE A 502 2.28 -11.00 17.06
CA PHE A 502 1.33 -10.59 16.00
C PHE A 502 -0.02 -10.17 16.58
N SER A 503 -0.46 -10.83 17.65
CA SER A 503 -1.72 -10.58 18.33
C SER A 503 -1.61 -10.82 19.84
N VAL A 504 -2.75 -10.97 20.53
CA VAL A 504 -2.78 -11.38 21.94
C VAL A 504 -2.60 -12.89 22.12
N ASP A 505 -2.81 -13.67 21.06
CA ASP A 505 -2.77 -15.13 21.05
C ASP A 505 -1.71 -15.74 20.13
N GLU A 506 -0.93 -14.90 19.44
CA GLU A 506 0.04 -15.37 18.44
C GLU A 506 1.34 -14.58 18.50
N ALA A 507 2.46 -15.29 18.43
CA ALA A 507 3.80 -14.72 18.41
C ALA A 507 4.78 -15.56 17.59
N CYS A 508 5.80 -14.90 17.07
CA CYS A 508 6.96 -15.50 16.42
C CYS A 508 8.19 -15.35 17.31
N LEU A 509 8.95 -16.43 17.44
CA LEU A 509 10.21 -16.51 18.15
C LEU A 509 11.30 -16.96 17.18
N ASP A 510 12.48 -16.36 17.28
CA ASP A 510 13.70 -16.81 16.63
C ASP A 510 14.57 -17.56 17.64
N LEU A 511 14.47 -18.89 17.65
CA LEU A 511 15.18 -19.75 18.60
C LEU A 511 16.60 -20.08 18.15
N THR A 512 17.10 -19.49 17.07
CA THR A 512 18.40 -19.84 16.48
C THR A 512 19.54 -19.77 17.50
N GLU A 513 19.67 -18.65 18.20
CA GLU A 513 20.69 -18.51 19.24
C GLU A 513 20.42 -19.37 20.48
N PHE A 514 19.15 -19.50 20.87
CA PHE A 514 18.77 -20.26 22.05
C PHE A 514 19.13 -21.74 21.89
N VAL A 515 18.84 -22.30 20.71
CA VAL A 515 19.21 -23.67 20.34
C VAL A 515 20.72 -23.83 20.37
N ALA A 516 21.47 -22.94 19.72
CA ALA A 516 22.93 -23.02 19.67
C ALA A 516 23.58 -23.02 21.07
N LYS A 517 23.04 -22.23 22.01
CA LYS A 517 23.59 -22.10 23.37
C LYS A 517 23.17 -23.24 24.31
N ASN A 518 21.98 -23.80 24.14
CA ASN A 518 21.36 -24.67 25.16
C ASN A 518 21.11 -26.11 24.72
N TRP A 519 21.48 -26.51 23.50
CA TRP A 519 21.10 -27.82 22.93
C TRP A 519 21.44 -29.01 23.82
N HIS A 520 22.58 -29.00 24.53
CA HIS A 520 22.97 -30.10 25.41
C HIS A 520 21.91 -30.41 26.49
N GLN A 521 21.21 -29.39 26.98
CA GLN A 521 20.16 -29.54 28.00
C GLN A 521 18.94 -30.28 27.46
N TYR A 522 18.71 -30.21 26.15
CA TYR A 522 17.54 -30.79 25.47
C TYR A 522 17.86 -32.07 24.70
N ALA A 523 19.12 -32.54 24.69
CA ALA A 523 19.56 -33.69 23.91
C ALA A 523 18.81 -34.98 24.30
N ALA A 524 18.64 -35.22 25.61
CA ALA A 524 17.90 -36.37 26.12
C ALA A 524 16.41 -36.32 25.71
N ASP A 525 15.77 -35.17 25.87
CA ASP A 525 14.34 -34.95 25.53
C ASP A 525 14.07 -34.97 24.01
N ALA A 526 15.11 -34.69 23.22
CA ALA A 526 15.14 -34.85 21.77
C ALA A 526 15.41 -36.29 21.31
N GLY A 527 15.69 -37.21 22.24
CA GLY A 527 15.98 -38.62 21.95
C GLY A 527 17.35 -38.85 21.32
N LEU A 528 18.31 -37.96 21.57
CA LEU A 528 19.69 -38.07 21.08
C LEU A 528 20.56 -38.81 22.11
N SER A 529 21.39 -39.74 21.64
CA SER A 529 22.32 -40.48 22.50
C SER A 529 23.63 -39.69 22.70
N MET A 530 24.22 -39.77 23.90
CA MET A 530 25.53 -39.15 24.20
C MET A 530 26.71 -39.92 23.56
N GLU A 531 26.46 -41.10 22.96
CA GLU A 531 27.49 -41.97 22.38
C GLU A 531 27.86 -41.59 20.93
N ASP A 532 27.17 -40.63 20.32
CA ASP A 532 27.43 -40.14 18.96
C ASP A 532 28.55 -39.08 18.88
N GLU A 533 29.22 -38.75 19.98
CA GLU A 533 30.28 -37.72 20.05
C GLU A 533 31.67 -38.18 19.53
N SER A 534 31.88 -39.48 19.25
CA SER A 534 33.24 -40.01 19.02
C SER A 534 33.49 -40.62 17.63
N LYS A 535 32.90 -40.11 16.55
CA LYS A 535 33.16 -40.62 15.19
C LYS A 535 33.42 -39.60 14.08
N ASP A 536 33.76 -38.36 14.44
CA ASP A 536 34.33 -37.42 13.47
C ASP A 536 35.53 -36.67 14.07
N SER A 537 36.54 -37.43 14.49
CA SER A 537 37.85 -36.90 14.85
C SER A 537 38.84 -37.22 13.74
N GLY A 538 39.06 -36.25 12.87
CA GLY A 538 40.16 -36.19 11.92
C GLY A 538 40.73 -34.76 11.88
N GLU A 539 41.57 -34.47 12.87
CA GLU A 539 42.68 -33.51 12.88
C GLU A 539 42.46 -32.10 12.29
N GLU A 540 42.32 -31.09 13.16
CA GLU A 540 43.34 -30.05 13.41
C GLU A 540 42.88 -29.10 14.53
N GLU A 541 43.74 -28.90 15.52
CA GLU A 541 43.59 -27.93 16.60
C GLU A 541 43.87 -26.50 16.10
N ASP A 542 43.06 -25.54 16.55
CA ASP A 542 43.27 -24.07 16.63
C ASP A 542 42.24 -23.21 15.89
N SER A 543 41.06 -23.04 16.51
CA SER A 543 40.25 -21.81 16.58
C SER A 543 38.85 -22.16 17.13
N GLY A 544 38.29 -21.33 18.00
CA GLY A 544 37.02 -21.58 18.70
C GLY A 544 35.80 -21.71 17.79
N LEU A 545 35.57 -22.90 17.25
CA LEU A 545 34.45 -23.26 16.39
C LEU A 545 33.37 -23.99 17.22
N VAL A 546 32.20 -23.36 17.30
CA VAL A 546 30.96 -23.97 17.80
C VAL A 546 30.67 -25.23 16.98
N GLU A 547 30.62 -26.38 17.63
CA GLU A 547 30.25 -27.67 17.04
C GLU A 547 28.89 -27.52 16.32
N THR A 548 28.90 -27.54 14.99
CA THR A 548 27.72 -27.19 14.19
C THR A 548 26.75 -28.37 14.18
N LEU A 549 25.66 -28.26 14.93
CA LEU A 549 24.58 -29.28 14.95
C LEU A 549 24.11 -29.60 13.53
N THR A 550 24.01 -30.90 13.22
CA THR A 550 23.37 -31.34 11.96
C THR A 550 21.93 -30.85 11.91
N THR A 551 21.38 -30.67 10.70
CA THR A 551 20.00 -30.23 10.50
C THR A 551 18.99 -31.06 11.28
N ALA A 552 19.09 -32.39 11.23
CA ALA A 552 18.19 -33.29 11.96
C ALA A 552 18.30 -33.14 13.49
N ARG A 553 19.51 -32.95 14.04
CA ARG A 553 19.71 -32.68 15.48
C ARG A 553 19.09 -31.34 15.86
N ARG A 554 19.33 -30.29 15.07
CA ARG A 554 18.75 -28.95 15.29
C ARG A 554 17.22 -28.98 15.30
N GLU A 555 16.60 -29.70 14.37
CA GLU A 555 15.14 -29.90 14.32
C GLU A 555 14.60 -30.62 15.55
N ALA A 556 15.26 -31.70 15.99
CA ALA A 556 14.85 -32.48 17.15
C ALA A 556 14.94 -31.65 18.44
N ILE A 557 16.03 -30.92 18.63
CA ILE A 557 16.24 -30.00 19.75
C ILE A 557 15.20 -28.87 19.75
N ALA A 558 14.98 -28.23 18.60
CA ALA A 558 13.95 -27.20 18.46
C ALA A 558 12.56 -27.73 18.83
N SER A 559 12.23 -28.96 18.40
CA SER A 559 10.98 -29.63 18.74
C SER A 559 10.85 -29.89 20.25
N ALA A 560 11.92 -30.29 20.93
CA ALA A 560 11.94 -30.47 22.38
C ALA A 560 11.72 -29.13 23.12
N ILE A 561 12.43 -28.07 22.74
CA ILE A 561 12.27 -26.72 23.32
C ILE A 561 10.83 -26.22 23.15
N VAL A 562 10.24 -26.38 21.96
CA VAL A 562 8.86 -25.94 21.72
C VAL A 562 7.85 -26.74 22.53
N ARG A 563 8.12 -28.02 22.79
CA ARG A 563 7.31 -28.82 23.71
C ARG A 563 7.37 -28.26 25.13
N GLU A 564 8.55 -27.87 25.60
CA GLU A 564 8.72 -27.19 26.88
C GLU A 564 7.98 -25.85 26.93
N ILE A 565 8.13 -24.99 25.91
CA ILE A 565 7.40 -23.70 25.81
C ILE A 565 5.89 -23.93 25.96
N ARG A 566 5.34 -24.90 25.22
CA ARG A 566 3.91 -25.24 25.29
C ARG A 566 3.50 -25.76 26.67
N GLN A 567 4.36 -26.55 27.31
CA GLN A 567 4.13 -27.05 28.67
C GLN A 567 4.16 -25.91 29.69
N LYS A 568 5.15 -25.01 29.66
CA LYS A 568 5.21 -23.84 30.55
C LYS A 568 3.98 -22.94 30.40
N ILE A 569 3.54 -22.71 29.16
CA ILE A 569 2.30 -21.97 28.89
C ILE A 569 1.11 -22.67 29.55
N PHE A 570 1.01 -23.99 29.41
CA PHE A 570 -0.06 -24.76 30.05
C PHE A 570 0.03 -24.70 31.56
N ASP A 571 1.22 -24.82 32.15
CA ASP A 571 1.42 -24.80 33.60
C ASP A 571 1.00 -23.44 34.19
N CYS A 572 1.40 -22.33 33.56
CA CYS A 572 1.09 -20.99 34.07
C CYS A 572 -0.34 -20.52 33.75
N THR A 573 -0.92 -20.92 32.62
CA THR A 573 -2.24 -20.40 32.19
C THR A 573 -3.37 -21.42 32.21
N GLN A 574 -3.08 -22.71 32.26
CA GLN A 574 -4.02 -23.82 32.03
C GLN A 574 -4.67 -23.79 30.63
N LEU A 575 -4.00 -23.18 29.65
CA LEU A 575 -4.43 -23.09 28.26
C LEU A 575 -3.44 -23.80 27.35
N THR A 576 -3.93 -24.37 26.25
CA THR A 576 -3.09 -25.04 25.27
C THR A 576 -2.70 -24.12 24.13
N ALA A 577 -1.52 -24.38 23.56
CA ALA A 577 -1.02 -23.71 22.37
C ALA A 577 -0.58 -24.74 21.33
N SER A 578 -0.70 -24.36 20.07
CA SER A 578 -0.09 -25.08 18.95
C SER A 578 1.06 -24.29 18.36
N ALA A 579 2.03 -24.97 17.78
CA ALA A 579 3.26 -24.32 17.30
C ALA A 579 3.76 -24.91 15.97
N GLY A 580 4.32 -24.06 15.12
CA GLY A 580 4.99 -24.47 13.89
C GLY A 580 6.46 -24.09 13.94
N ILE A 581 7.32 -24.99 13.50
CA ILE A 581 8.79 -24.87 13.53
C ILE A 581 9.29 -24.98 12.09
N ALA A 582 10.01 -23.97 11.62
CA ALA A 582 10.54 -23.92 10.26
C ALA A 582 11.74 -22.95 10.16
N VAL A 583 12.29 -22.81 8.96
CA VAL A 583 13.42 -21.90 8.67
C VAL A 583 13.02 -20.43 8.51
N ASN A 584 11.73 -20.14 8.35
CA ASN A 584 11.24 -18.75 8.26
C ASN A 584 9.81 -18.60 8.79
N VAL A 585 9.42 -17.35 9.07
CA VAL A 585 8.15 -16.98 9.71
C VAL A 585 6.93 -17.45 8.91
N MET A 586 6.98 -17.37 7.57
CA MET A 586 5.86 -17.76 6.73
C MET A 586 5.58 -19.26 6.84
N LEU A 587 6.62 -20.09 6.73
CA LEU A 587 6.50 -21.53 6.87
C LEU A 587 6.07 -21.92 8.28
N ALA A 588 6.72 -21.35 9.30
CA ALA A 588 6.39 -21.60 10.70
C ALA A 588 4.92 -21.26 11.02
N LYS A 589 4.40 -20.16 10.45
CA LYS A 589 2.99 -19.77 10.58
C LYS A 589 2.03 -20.78 9.94
N ILE A 590 2.38 -21.36 8.79
CA ILE A 590 1.56 -22.39 8.13
C ILE A 590 1.61 -23.68 8.96
N CYS A 591 2.80 -24.07 9.42
CA CYS A 591 3.02 -25.25 10.25
C CYS A 591 2.24 -25.19 11.58
N SER A 592 2.09 -24.00 12.18
CA SER A 592 1.39 -23.86 13.47
C SER A 592 -0.09 -24.22 13.41
N ASP A 593 -0.69 -24.21 12.22
CA ASP A 593 -2.07 -24.62 11.98
C ASP A 593 -2.26 -26.12 11.68
N MET A 594 -1.19 -26.85 11.32
CA MET A 594 -1.30 -28.23 10.80
C MET A 594 -1.80 -29.24 11.84
N ASN A 595 -1.22 -29.18 13.05
CA ASN A 595 -1.51 -30.11 14.14
C ASN A 595 -2.39 -29.50 15.25
N LYS A 596 -3.16 -28.45 14.94
CA LYS A 596 -4.14 -27.88 15.89
C LYS A 596 -5.29 -28.87 16.16
N PRO A 597 -5.79 -28.95 17.41
CA PRO A 597 -5.34 -28.26 18.63
C PRO A 597 -4.22 -28.97 19.39
N ASN A 598 -3.55 -28.22 20.28
CA ASN A 598 -2.53 -28.67 21.22
C ASN A 598 -1.46 -29.58 20.58
N GLY A 599 -0.98 -29.18 19.41
CA GLY A 599 0.04 -29.93 18.66
C GLY A 599 1.12 -29.02 18.11
N GLN A 600 2.21 -29.62 17.68
CA GLN A 600 3.28 -28.91 16.98
C GLN A 600 3.67 -29.63 15.68
N TYR A 601 4.20 -28.89 14.73
CA TYR A 601 4.69 -29.43 13.46
C TYR A 601 6.04 -28.81 13.12
N THR A 602 7.03 -29.66 12.83
CA THR A 602 8.35 -29.26 12.35
C THR A 602 8.45 -29.54 10.87
N LEU A 603 8.68 -28.49 10.07
CA LEU A 603 9.10 -28.64 8.69
C LEU A 603 10.62 -28.78 8.65
N SER A 604 11.11 -29.81 7.96
CA SER A 604 12.54 -30.05 7.76
C SER A 604 13.24 -28.81 7.18
N PHE A 605 14.44 -28.52 7.68
CA PHE A 605 15.24 -27.36 7.29
C PHE A 605 16.07 -27.60 6.03
N THR A 606 15.74 -28.63 5.25
CA THR A 606 16.35 -28.89 3.94
C THR A 606 15.59 -28.16 2.83
N ARG A 607 16.31 -27.76 1.78
CA ARG A 607 15.73 -27.09 0.62
C ARG A 607 14.67 -27.95 -0.05
N GLU A 608 14.94 -29.25 -0.17
CA GLU A 608 14.07 -30.23 -0.83
C GLU A 608 12.72 -30.32 -0.11
N SER A 609 12.75 -30.46 1.22
CA SER A 609 11.52 -30.53 2.02
C SER A 609 10.72 -29.23 1.98
N VAL A 610 11.39 -28.07 2.00
CA VAL A 610 10.72 -26.77 1.88
C VAL A 610 10.00 -26.62 0.54
N LEU A 611 10.66 -26.98 -0.56
CA LEU A 611 10.08 -26.86 -1.90
C LEU A 611 8.96 -27.88 -2.15
N GLU A 612 9.13 -29.12 -1.69
CA GLU A 612 8.08 -30.13 -1.73
C GLU A 612 6.85 -29.67 -0.95
N PHE A 613 7.04 -29.13 0.25
CA PHE A 613 5.96 -28.61 1.08
C PHE A 613 5.17 -27.49 0.39
N ILE A 614 5.86 -26.51 -0.21
CA ILE A 614 5.20 -25.37 -0.87
C ILE A 614 4.54 -25.77 -2.18
N ARG A 615 5.13 -26.69 -2.95
CA ARG A 615 4.60 -27.13 -4.23
C ARG A 615 3.15 -27.59 -4.11
N ASP A 616 2.86 -28.40 -3.08
CA ASP A 616 1.55 -29.02 -2.90
C ASP A 616 0.61 -28.19 -2.00
N LEU A 617 1.09 -27.05 -1.47
CA LEU A 617 0.33 -26.19 -0.58
C LEU A 617 -0.75 -25.39 -1.34
N PRO A 618 -2.03 -25.47 -0.96
CA PRO A 618 -3.07 -24.62 -1.55
C PRO A 618 -2.77 -23.14 -1.34
N VAL A 619 -2.94 -22.30 -2.37
CA VAL A 619 -2.62 -20.87 -2.29
C VAL A 619 -3.36 -20.17 -1.16
N ARG A 620 -4.56 -20.64 -0.81
CA ARG A 620 -5.37 -20.08 0.28
C ARG A 620 -4.77 -20.23 1.68
N LYS A 621 -3.85 -21.18 1.86
CA LYS A 621 -3.12 -21.40 3.12
C LYS A 621 -1.92 -20.46 3.28
N ILE A 622 -1.50 -19.81 2.20
CA ILE A 622 -0.40 -18.84 2.23
C ILE A 622 -0.87 -17.55 2.92
N CYS A 623 -0.13 -17.13 3.94
CA CYS A 623 -0.40 -15.88 4.63
C CYS A 623 -0.30 -14.68 3.68
N GLY A 624 -1.41 -13.96 3.48
CA GLY A 624 -1.53 -12.84 2.55
C GLY A 624 -2.45 -13.13 1.36
N VAL A 625 -2.71 -14.40 1.04
CA VAL A 625 -3.70 -14.80 0.03
C VAL A 625 -5.08 -14.87 0.67
N GLY A 626 -5.83 -13.78 0.55
CA GLY A 626 -7.24 -13.72 0.91
C GLY A 626 -8.16 -14.27 -0.18
N LYS A 627 -9.47 -14.31 0.09
CA LYS A 627 -10.50 -14.81 -0.85
C LYS A 627 -10.45 -14.15 -2.24
N VAL A 628 -10.21 -12.84 -2.26
CA VAL A 628 -10.16 -12.08 -3.52
C VAL A 628 -8.94 -12.50 -4.33
N THR A 629 -7.76 -12.55 -3.70
CA THR A 629 -6.53 -12.96 -4.38
C THR A 629 -6.60 -14.41 -4.84
N GLU A 630 -7.14 -15.31 -4.01
CA GLU A 630 -7.42 -16.71 -4.38
C GLU A 630 -8.34 -16.78 -5.62
N LYS A 631 -9.50 -16.10 -5.59
CA LYS A 631 -10.42 -16.08 -6.75
C LYS A 631 -9.73 -15.55 -8.00
N VAL A 632 -8.96 -14.47 -7.87
CA VAL A 632 -8.22 -13.89 -9.00
C VAL A 632 -7.17 -14.87 -9.54
N LEU A 633 -6.40 -15.55 -8.70
CA LEU A 633 -5.41 -16.54 -9.12
C LEU A 633 -6.08 -17.74 -9.82
N ASN A 634 -7.12 -18.30 -9.21
CA ASN A 634 -7.86 -19.44 -9.75
C ASN A 634 -8.54 -19.09 -11.08
N GLU A 635 -9.26 -17.97 -11.15
CA GLU A 635 -10.04 -17.64 -12.34
C GLU A 635 -9.19 -17.00 -13.44
N ALA A 636 -8.24 -16.12 -13.12
CA ALA A 636 -7.45 -15.47 -14.17
C ALA A 636 -6.33 -16.36 -14.73
N LEU A 637 -5.75 -17.24 -13.90
CA LEU A 637 -4.55 -18.01 -14.25
C LEU A 637 -4.66 -19.53 -14.02
N ASP A 638 -5.76 -20.03 -13.45
CA ASP A 638 -5.90 -21.45 -13.06
C ASP A 638 -4.81 -21.92 -12.09
N ILE A 639 -4.45 -21.06 -11.14
CA ILE A 639 -3.42 -21.33 -10.12
C ILE A 639 -4.11 -21.73 -8.82
N HIS A 640 -3.88 -22.95 -8.33
CA HIS A 640 -4.48 -23.45 -7.08
C HIS A 640 -3.45 -23.74 -5.98
N THR A 641 -2.20 -24.00 -6.36
CA THR A 641 -1.11 -24.41 -5.45
C THR A 641 0.11 -23.50 -5.55
N GLY A 642 1.04 -23.64 -4.60
CA GLY A 642 2.35 -22.99 -4.66
C GLY A 642 3.20 -23.43 -5.86
N GLY A 643 3.04 -24.68 -6.31
CA GLY A 643 3.67 -25.18 -7.53
C GLY A 643 3.16 -24.45 -8.78
N ASP A 644 1.85 -24.22 -8.87
CA ASP A 644 1.25 -23.48 -9.99
C ASP A 644 1.74 -22.02 -10.03
N LEU A 645 1.90 -21.39 -8.86
CA LEU A 645 2.46 -20.04 -8.74
C LEU A 645 3.86 -19.97 -9.36
N PHE A 646 4.72 -20.94 -9.06
CA PHE A 646 6.06 -21.00 -9.63
C PHE A 646 6.03 -21.30 -11.14
N ALA A 647 5.18 -22.23 -11.55
CA ALA A 647 5.08 -22.67 -12.95
C ALA A 647 4.63 -21.55 -13.90
N GLN A 648 3.80 -20.63 -13.43
CA GLN A 648 3.23 -19.53 -14.23
C GLN A 648 3.79 -18.15 -13.86
N ARG A 649 4.99 -18.10 -13.25
CA ARG A 649 5.63 -16.89 -12.73
C ARG A 649 5.73 -15.76 -13.76
N GLU A 650 6.05 -16.05 -15.01
CA GLU A 650 6.15 -15.06 -16.08
C GLU A 650 4.80 -14.38 -16.39
N LYS A 651 3.70 -15.15 -16.35
CA LYS A 651 2.35 -14.62 -16.53
C LYS A 651 1.92 -13.76 -15.33
N ILE A 652 2.32 -14.15 -14.13
CA ILE A 652 2.08 -13.37 -12.91
C ILE A 652 2.74 -11.99 -13.03
N PHE A 653 3.99 -11.92 -13.48
CA PHE A 653 4.71 -10.65 -13.69
C PHE A 653 4.08 -9.79 -14.80
N HIS A 654 3.41 -10.39 -15.77
CA HIS A 654 2.69 -9.64 -16.80
C HIS A 654 1.40 -8.99 -16.27
N ILE A 655 0.60 -9.72 -15.48
CA ILE A 655 -0.76 -9.26 -15.10
C ILE A 655 -0.83 -8.53 -13.75
N PHE A 656 0.10 -8.79 -12.83
CA PHE A 656 0.15 -8.14 -11.53
C PHE A 656 1.18 -7.01 -11.49
N THR A 657 0.99 -6.07 -10.56
CA THR A 657 2.02 -5.10 -10.18
C THR A 657 3.30 -5.81 -9.77
N GLU A 658 4.47 -5.24 -10.05
CA GLU A 658 5.76 -5.86 -9.72
C GLU A 658 5.84 -6.27 -8.24
N LYS A 659 5.40 -5.43 -7.31
CA LYS A 659 5.39 -5.74 -5.87
C LYS A 659 4.63 -7.03 -5.53
N THR A 660 3.45 -7.20 -6.13
CA THR A 660 2.63 -8.39 -5.93
C THR A 660 3.27 -9.60 -6.59
N ALA A 661 3.82 -9.45 -7.80
CA ALA A 661 4.47 -10.54 -8.53
C ALA A 661 5.74 -11.05 -7.82
N VAL A 662 6.59 -10.13 -7.33
CA VAL A 662 7.78 -10.47 -6.53
C VAL A 662 7.37 -11.17 -5.24
N TRP A 663 6.35 -10.67 -4.53
CA TRP A 663 5.86 -11.33 -3.32
C TRP A 663 5.34 -12.75 -3.61
N LEU A 664 4.61 -12.97 -4.69
CA LEU A 664 4.13 -14.30 -5.10
C LEU A 664 5.28 -15.23 -5.47
N LEU A 665 6.32 -14.73 -6.17
CA LEU A 665 7.51 -15.49 -6.52
C LEU A 665 8.32 -15.93 -5.28
N GLN A 666 8.59 -14.99 -4.37
CA GLN A 666 9.28 -15.29 -3.10
C GLN A 666 8.50 -16.33 -2.29
N THR A 667 7.16 -16.23 -2.33
CA THR A 667 6.27 -17.17 -1.67
C THR A 667 6.33 -18.56 -2.29
N SER A 668 6.30 -18.68 -3.63
CA SER A 668 6.35 -19.97 -4.32
C SER A 668 7.67 -20.71 -4.13
N LEU A 669 8.74 -19.97 -3.77
CA LEU A 669 10.04 -20.53 -3.41
C LEU A 669 10.23 -20.69 -1.90
N ALA A 670 9.31 -20.20 -1.08
CA ALA A 670 9.50 -20.01 0.36
C ALA A 670 10.81 -19.28 0.75
N ALA A 671 11.32 -18.43 -0.14
CA ALA A 671 12.54 -17.64 0.05
C ALA A 671 12.15 -16.20 0.41
N ARG A 672 11.50 -16.02 1.56
CA ARG A 672 11.11 -14.70 2.05
C ARG A 672 12.15 -14.16 3.02
N GLU A 673 12.62 -12.96 2.73
CA GLU A 673 13.46 -12.19 3.64
C GLU A 673 12.74 -11.91 4.96
N ARG A 674 13.53 -11.82 6.03
CA ARG A 674 13.06 -11.38 7.33
C ARG A 674 12.56 -9.94 7.22
N ARG A 675 11.36 -9.68 7.73
CA ARG A 675 10.86 -8.31 7.82
C ARG A 675 11.57 -7.59 8.97
N GLU A 676 12.04 -6.39 8.69
CA GLU A 676 12.43 -5.45 9.72
C GLU A 676 11.22 -5.08 10.59
N ARG A 677 11.48 -4.89 11.89
CA ARG A 677 10.46 -4.50 12.85
C ARG A 677 10.02 -3.07 12.55
N THR A 678 8.82 -2.91 12.00
CA THR A 678 8.29 -1.58 11.68
C THR A 678 7.59 -0.96 12.88
N GLU A 679 7.79 0.34 13.09
CA GLU A 679 6.98 1.09 14.04
C GLU A 679 5.50 1.18 13.61
N ARG A 680 4.63 1.39 14.60
CA ARG A 680 3.20 1.61 14.37
C ARG A 680 3.00 2.87 13.52
N LYS A 681 2.22 2.75 12.44
CA LYS A 681 1.96 3.85 11.49
C LYS A 681 0.71 4.70 11.78
N SER A 682 -0.24 4.18 12.57
CA SER A 682 -1.48 4.90 12.88
C SER A 682 -2.21 4.37 14.11
N PHE A 683 -3.04 5.21 14.71
CA PHE A 683 -4.08 4.86 15.68
C PHE A 683 -5.46 5.15 15.10
N SER A 684 -6.48 4.35 15.44
CA SER A 684 -7.85 4.63 15.02
C SER A 684 -8.88 4.07 15.99
N ARG A 685 -10.02 4.74 16.06
CA ARG A 685 -11.21 4.24 16.75
C ARG A 685 -12.39 4.31 15.82
N GLU A 686 -13.12 3.19 15.70
CA GLU A 686 -14.35 3.08 14.93
C GLU A 686 -15.45 2.47 15.81
N ARG A 687 -16.69 2.92 15.61
CA ARG A 687 -17.88 2.40 16.28
C ARG A 687 -19.00 2.17 15.29
N THR A 688 -19.56 0.97 15.32
CA THR A 688 -20.82 0.64 14.63
C THR A 688 -21.99 0.92 15.58
N PHE A 689 -23.06 1.50 15.08
CA PHE A 689 -24.26 1.87 15.83
C PHE A 689 -25.52 1.68 14.97
N ARG A 690 -26.71 1.76 15.60
CA ARG A 690 -27.98 1.83 14.86
C ARG A 690 -28.00 3.08 14.00
N SER A 691 -28.65 3.03 12.83
CA SER A 691 -28.66 4.13 11.86
C SER A 691 -28.83 5.51 12.50
N LEU A 692 -27.92 6.43 12.20
CA LEU A 692 -27.96 7.84 12.62
C LEU A 692 -27.88 8.74 11.38
N ASN A 693 -28.77 9.71 11.30
CA ASN A 693 -28.79 10.73 10.24
C ASN A 693 -28.80 12.17 10.78
N ASN A 694 -29.14 12.36 12.06
CA ASN A 694 -29.21 13.68 12.67
C ASN A 694 -27.80 14.30 12.78
N PRO A 695 -27.54 15.48 12.16
CA PRO A 695 -26.21 16.09 12.16
C PRO A 695 -25.63 16.35 13.56
N GLN A 696 -26.46 16.71 14.54
CA GLN A 696 -25.99 16.99 15.90
C GLN A 696 -25.60 15.70 16.64
N GLN A 697 -26.36 14.63 16.44
CA GLN A 697 -26.00 13.31 16.96
C GLN A 697 -24.72 12.78 16.30
N LEU A 698 -24.55 12.97 14.99
CA LEU A 698 -23.32 12.60 14.28
C LEU A 698 -22.10 13.36 14.81
N LYS A 699 -22.23 14.68 15.04
CA LYS A 699 -21.18 15.51 15.65
C LYS A 699 -20.83 15.04 17.06
N THR A 700 -21.85 14.73 17.87
CA THR A 700 -21.66 14.20 19.24
C THR A 700 -20.91 12.87 19.21
N LYS A 701 -21.31 11.97 18.29
CA LYS A 701 -20.66 10.67 18.12
C LYS A 701 -19.20 10.78 17.66
N CYS A 702 -18.92 11.74 16.77
CA CYS A 702 -17.56 12.04 16.34
C CYS A 702 -16.69 12.48 17.54
N LYS A 703 -17.22 13.35 18.41
CA LYS A 703 -16.51 13.80 19.62
C LYS A 703 -16.20 12.64 20.58
N GLU A 704 -17.16 11.75 20.83
CA GLU A 704 -16.95 10.54 21.64
C GLU A 704 -15.77 9.70 21.11
N ILE A 705 -15.69 9.53 19.79
CA ILE A 705 -14.63 8.76 19.13
C ILE A 705 -13.27 9.46 19.26
N CYS A 706 -13.22 10.78 19.06
CA CYS A 706 -12.01 11.57 19.25
C CYS A 706 -11.48 11.47 20.69
N VAL A 707 -12.36 11.50 21.71
CA VAL A 707 -11.98 11.31 23.11
C VAL A 707 -11.34 9.94 23.35
N MET A 708 -11.91 8.87 22.77
CA MET A 708 -11.32 7.54 22.88
C MET A 708 -9.97 7.44 22.18
N LEU A 709 -9.83 8.05 20.99
CA LEU A 709 -8.59 8.04 20.22
C LEU A 709 -7.48 8.84 20.91
N ALA A 710 -7.81 10.00 21.49
CA ALA A 710 -6.86 10.82 22.24
C ALA A 710 -6.26 10.06 23.43
N LYS A 711 -7.07 9.28 24.16
CA LYS A 711 -6.57 8.42 25.25
C LYS A 711 -5.58 7.36 24.77
N ASP A 712 -5.79 6.80 23.57
CA ASP A 712 -4.87 5.83 23.00
C ASP A 712 -3.54 6.48 22.58
N LEU A 713 -3.61 7.68 21.99
CA LEU A 713 -2.44 8.48 21.63
C LEU A 713 -1.64 8.91 22.87
N GLU A 714 -2.34 9.33 23.92
CA GLU A 714 -1.74 9.68 25.21
C GLU A 714 -1.02 8.49 25.83
N LYS A 715 -1.66 7.32 25.88
CA LYS A 715 -1.04 6.10 26.42
C LYS A 715 0.20 5.68 25.63
N ALA A 716 0.24 5.97 24.33
CA ALA A 716 1.36 5.63 23.45
C ALA A 716 2.42 6.75 23.34
N ASP A 717 2.20 7.89 23.99
CA ASP A 717 3.00 9.12 23.85
C ASP A 717 3.26 9.53 22.39
N LYS A 718 2.20 9.53 21.56
CA LYS A 718 2.28 9.89 20.14
C LYS A 718 1.39 11.08 19.80
N ALA A 719 1.84 11.89 18.85
CA ALA A 719 1.05 12.89 18.14
C ALA A 719 0.89 12.49 16.66
N ALA A 720 -0.02 13.14 15.93
CA ALA A 720 -0.32 12.80 14.55
C ALA A 720 -0.41 14.02 13.64
N LYS A 721 0.22 13.94 12.46
CA LYS A 721 0.13 14.97 11.41
C LYS A 721 -0.99 14.73 10.41
N ASN A 722 -1.69 13.60 10.48
CA ASN A 722 -2.81 13.32 9.59
C ASN A 722 -4.03 12.82 10.39
N VAL A 723 -5.18 13.43 10.14
CA VAL A 723 -6.47 13.05 10.74
C VAL A 723 -7.43 12.65 9.62
N ALA A 724 -8.00 11.45 9.73
CA ALA A 724 -8.98 10.92 8.79
C ALA A 724 -10.32 10.61 9.47
N PHE A 725 -11.39 11.14 8.90
CA PHE A 725 -12.77 10.78 9.19
C PHE A 725 -13.16 9.58 8.34
N VAL A 726 -13.61 8.51 8.98
CA VAL A 726 -14.01 7.25 8.35
C VAL A 726 -15.48 7.02 8.65
N TYR A 727 -16.27 6.65 7.65
CA TYR A 727 -17.69 6.37 7.84
C TYR A 727 -18.19 5.21 6.98
N LYS A 728 -19.31 4.64 7.41
CA LYS A 728 -20.04 3.62 6.65
C LYS A 728 -21.54 3.93 6.63
N ASN A 729 -22.11 3.92 5.44
CA ASN A 729 -23.54 4.13 5.20
C ASN A 729 -24.36 2.88 5.54
N THR A 730 -25.69 3.01 5.59
CA THR A 730 -26.61 1.90 5.89
C THR A 730 -26.63 0.78 4.85
N ASP A 731 -26.18 1.07 3.63
CA ASP A 731 -25.92 0.14 2.53
C ASP A 731 -24.53 -0.55 2.62
N PHE A 732 -23.82 -0.32 3.72
CA PHE A 732 -22.48 -0.82 4.02
C PHE A 732 -21.35 -0.21 3.17
N ALA A 733 -21.62 0.77 2.30
CA ALA A 733 -20.58 1.51 1.58
C ALA A 733 -19.69 2.24 2.58
N ARG A 734 -18.36 2.07 2.45
CA ARG A 734 -17.35 2.69 3.32
C ARG A 734 -16.63 3.79 2.56
N ALA A 735 -16.43 4.92 3.22
CA ALA A 735 -15.64 6.02 2.70
C ALA A 735 -14.78 6.63 3.80
N SER A 736 -13.75 7.37 3.39
CA SER A 736 -12.92 8.16 4.28
C SER A 736 -12.51 9.48 3.64
N ARG A 737 -12.33 10.49 4.48
CA ARG A 737 -11.74 11.78 4.14
C ARG A 737 -10.62 12.07 5.12
N SER A 738 -9.56 12.71 4.68
CA SER A 738 -8.40 13.01 5.53
C SER A 738 -7.86 14.39 5.27
N VAL A 739 -7.21 14.94 6.29
CA VAL A 739 -6.45 16.18 6.23
C VAL A 739 -5.05 15.95 6.82
N SER A 740 -4.03 16.45 6.13
CA SER A 740 -2.68 16.56 6.66
C SER A 740 -2.49 17.95 7.25
N LEU A 741 -1.92 18.00 8.45
CA LEU A 741 -1.78 19.18 9.28
C LEU A 741 -0.33 19.64 9.31
N ALA A 742 -0.12 20.95 9.45
CA ALA A 742 1.21 21.52 9.58
C ALA A 742 1.86 21.17 10.92
N SER A 743 1.09 21.24 12.01
CA SER A 743 1.48 20.82 13.36
C SER A 743 0.84 19.48 13.73
N ALA A 744 1.54 18.70 14.54
CA ALA A 744 1.02 17.44 15.04
C ALA A 744 -0.06 17.70 16.11
N VAL A 745 -1.10 16.86 16.11
CA VAL A 745 -2.22 16.95 17.05
C VAL A 745 -2.33 15.67 17.87
N PHE A 746 -2.76 15.81 19.13
CA PHE A 746 -2.91 14.67 20.06
C PHE A 746 -4.08 14.83 21.02
N THR A 747 -4.65 16.02 21.18
CA THR A 747 -5.78 16.24 22.11
C THR A 747 -7.11 15.82 21.47
N ALA A 748 -8.10 15.52 22.31
CA ALA A 748 -9.44 15.18 21.84
C ALA A 748 -10.10 16.35 21.07
N ASP A 749 -9.85 17.58 21.50
CA ASP A 749 -10.42 18.77 20.88
C ASP A 749 -9.78 19.07 19.53
N ASP A 750 -8.46 18.92 19.38
CA ASP A 750 -7.77 19.09 18.09
C ASP A 750 -8.22 18.02 17.08
N LEU A 751 -8.28 16.76 17.52
CA LEU A 751 -8.78 15.66 16.68
C LEU A 751 -10.23 15.93 16.25
N TYR A 752 -11.06 16.40 17.18
CA TYR A 752 -12.46 16.71 16.90
C TYR A 752 -12.61 17.90 15.94
N ALA A 753 -11.87 18.99 16.13
CA ALA A 753 -11.91 20.18 15.29
C ALA A 753 -11.64 19.83 13.81
N ASN A 754 -10.68 18.93 13.58
CA ASN A 754 -10.34 18.45 12.24
C ASN A 754 -11.35 17.43 11.71
N ALA A 755 -11.72 16.43 12.50
CA ALA A 755 -12.64 15.37 12.06
C ALA A 755 -14.07 15.89 11.81
N VAL A 756 -14.55 16.85 12.60
CA VAL A 756 -15.90 17.41 12.45
C VAL A 756 -16.03 18.23 11.17
N GLU A 757 -14.96 18.91 10.75
CA GLU A 757 -14.96 19.66 9.50
C GLU A 757 -15.04 18.73 8.29
N LEU A 758 -14.31 17.61 8.33
CA LEU A 758 -14.44 16.55 7.32
C LEU A 758 -15.86 15.94 7.31
N LEU A 759 -16.46 15.73 8.48
CA LEU A 759 -17.85 15.29 8.58
C LEU A 759 -18.84 16.29 7.97
N ARG A 760 -18.69 17.60 8.25
CA ARG A 760 -19.62 18.65 7.76
C ARG A 760 -19.70 18.69 6.23
N ARG A 761 -18.58 18.50 5.54
CA ARG A 761 -18.49 18.52 4.07
C ARG A 761 -19.22 17.37 3.40
N GLU A 762 -19.42 16.28 4.12
CA GLU A 762 -20.07 15.08 3.59
C GLU A 762 -21.57 15.04 3.91
N LEU A 763 -22.08 15.94 4.74
CA LEU A 763 -23.51 16.00 5.06
C LEU A 763 -24.34 16.39 3.82
N PRO A 764 -25.56 15.85 3.67
CA PRO A 764 -26.26 14.95 4.59
C PRO A 764 -25.80 13.48 4.48
N LEU A 765 -25.71 12.79 5.63
CA LEU A 765 -25.31 11.37 5.72
C LEU A 765 -26.29 10.57 6.57
N THR A 766 -26.47 9.30 6.20
CA THR A 766 -27.14 8.29 7.04
C THR A 766 -26.17 7.16 7.34
N LEU A 767 -25.61 7.17 8.56
CA LEU A 767 -24.47 6.34 8.94
C LEU A 767 -24.86 5.19 9.86
N ARG A 768 -24.11 4.09 9.76
CA ARG A 768 -24.13 2.98 10.73
C ARG A 768 -22.76 2.69 11.35
N LEU A 769 -21.70 3.29 10.83
CA LEU A 769 -20.38 3.29 11.46
C LEU A 769 -19.73 4.65 11.26
N MET A 770 -19.03 5.10 12.29
CA MET A 770 -18.17 6.27 12.26
C MET A 770 -16.84 5.93 12.92
N GLY A 771 -15.77 6.57 12.46
CA GLY A 771 -14.45 6.44 13.02
C GLY A 771 -13.56 7.65 12.74
N VAL A 772 -12.51 7.76 13.54
CA VAL A 772 -11.43 8.74 13.36
C VAL A 772 -10.11 7.98 13.41
N ARG A 773 -9.22 8.29 12.48
CA ARG A 773 -7.87 7.73 12.39
C ARG A 773 -6.85 8.86 12.46
N ALA A 774 -5.81 8.63 13.25
CA ALA A 774 -4.64 9.48 13.39
C ALA A 774 -3.44 8.72 12.78
N SER A 775 -2.75 9.31 11.81
CA SER A 775 -1.59 8.74 11.12
C SER A 775 -0.49 9.77 10.90
N SER A 776 0.64 9.35 10.31
CA SER A 776 1.86 10.16 10.23
C SER A 776 2.29 10.58 11.64
N LEU A 777 2.56 9.55 12.44
CA LEU A 777 2.79 9.68 13.88
C LEU A 777 4.16 10.30 14.15
N THR A 778 4.23 11.19 15.12
CA THR A 778 5.46 11.78 15.64
C THR A 778 5.53 11.60 17.16
N ALA A 779 6.71 11.80 17.74
CA ALA A 779 6.80 11.92 19.19
C ALA A 779 6.02 13.16 19.64
N ARG A 780 5.46 13.10 20.85
CA ARG A 780 4.67 14.22 21.39
C ARG A 780 5.53 15.46 21.65
N ASN A 781 6.83 15.26 21.93
CA ASN A 781 7.78 16.33 22.23
C ASN A 781 8.32 17.08 21.00
N ASP A 782 8.02 16.61 19.78
CA ASP A 782 8.38 17.30 18.53
C ASP A 782 7.28 18.26 18.05
N SER A 783 6.32 18.62 18.93
CA SER A 783 5.11 19.41 18.64
C SER A 783 5.24 20.87 19.05
#